data_AF-A0A934DJL1-F1
#
_entry.id   AF-A0A934DJL1-F1
#
_cell.length_a   1.000
_cell.length_b   1.000
_cell.length_c   1.000
_cell.angle_alpha   90.00
_cell.angle_beta   90.00
_cell.angle_gamma   90.00
#
_symmetry.space_group_name_H-M   'P 1'
#
loop_
_entity.id
_entity.type
_entity.pdbx_description
1 polymer ?
#
loop_
_entity_poly.entity_id
_entity_poly.type
_entity_poly.pdbx_seq_one_letter_code
_entity_poly.pdbx_strand_id
1 'polypeptide(L)'
;MATNIRIDELRVKISAYGKENQGELLYALAEGAQLISGCEQVRIYLEDLTRGALTCAHATGRRIEEIREASFAIGSTETVVSSVFMNQYPVDFRIASPQTTSIDMEMATRFGIRKSYVMPIVSLGKSIGVLCLDQTMPEESLATRCKSQLAEFTGCMAGQLDQARIYHQQVQLARRLEEFKSREAAGMMVRSAVKLIEKVSLASVLVPTQQNDAIGALEILASYSSDENLEKMYYQQGDIDLRKGKSLISHYISDQAIITDERLLKPLFISDLTQHNLQKRALTESMELRSLYVVPRFNPENRRIICLVNYYSHDLYRFSDFEMGLLQTHAEMVERVISEVGGEHLEIRVLSEITDLLNERTENLQPFLTKVLSKATELIGADTGSIAVVSERDGMKWLVVEDEAGNIIGAKNKEWLKKYIPPFPVGGTELAPEDRSLTGYVAYTKQPKIIARVELEQGSGGFHRSMSDLLKSEIAVPIICDDEVIAVICLNSLRYEFFSEEHRRILQIIGSLTARHISDLQRIERLQGEVNRLTTDVAYKDPHVSSYRLGNIIGNSPKSQEVVDFINTVSPPLFNRIIYWARNILQEATIGLPSILVTGQTGSGKEFFFNNLYNKLNELYRRDLNPNGELPVKKSNIAAYAGDLTYSELFGHKKGAFTGAYTDRRGILEETIGGIVFLDEIGDADPKTQVQLLRFLDNGGFVRLGENADRYSRVLLVAATNKNLHDEIAAGRFREDLYHRLSELSIRLPSLNERREDIPDLAVHFLGKLYRTYRGDNEPLEKPPILAKEAKEILMRHNYKGNI
;
A
#
# COMPACT_ATOMS: atom_id res chain seq x y z
N MET A 1 -15.75 -13.67 23.66
CA MET A 1 -14.28 -13.55 23.61
C MET A 1 -13.77 -13.61 22.18
N ALA A 2 -14.05 -14.69 21.42
CA ALA A 2 -13.66 -14.82 20.01
C ALA A 2 -14.18 -13.70 19.09
N THR A 3 -15.43 -13.25 19.26
CA THR A 3 -16.01 -12.16 18.45
C THR A 3 -15.33 -10.81 18.68
N ASN A 4 -14.93 -10.49 19.93
CA ASN A 4 -14.23 -9.24 20.23
C ASN A 4 -12.81 -9.24 19.64
N ILE A 5 -12.10 -10.37 19.73
CA ILE A 5 -10.77 -10.52 19.14
C ILE A 5 -10.81 -10.25 17.63
N ARG A 6 -11.80 -10.82 16.93
CA ARG A 6 -11.97 -10.65 15.50
C ARG A 6 -12.39 -9.23 15.09
N ILE A 7 -13.13 -8.51 15.93
CA ILE A 7 -13.46 -7.09 15.73
C ILE A 7 -12.20 -6.22 15.92
N ASP A 8 -11.36 -6.53 16.90
CA ASP A 8 -10.09 -5.82 17.11
C ASP A 8 -9.11 -6.06 15.95
N GLU A 9 -9.05 -7.29 15.43
CA GLU A 9 -8.30 -7.61 14.20
C GLU A 9 -8.79 -6.79 12.99
N LEU A 10 -10.12 -6.67 12.81
CA LEU A 10 -10.70 -5.82 11.77
C LEU A 10 -10.33 -4.35 11.96
N ARG A 11 -10.34 -3.84 13.20
CA ARG A 11 -9.93 -2.45 13.51
C ARG A 11 -8.47 -2.19 13.13
N VAL A 12 -7.57 -3.15 13.37
CA VAL A 12 -6.17 -3.07 12.96
C VAL A 12 -6.02 -3.12 11.44
N LYS A 13 -6.79 -3.96 10.74
CA LYS A 13 -6.79 -3.97 9.27
C LYS A 13 -7.29 -2.63 8.69
N ILE A 14 -8.35 -2.06 9.27
CA ILE A 14 -8.95 -0.79 8.84
C ILE A 14 -7.95 0.38 8.97
N SER A 15 -7.14 0.41 10.02
CA SER A 15 -6.15 1.49 10.21
C SER A 15 -5.02 1.48 9.16
N ALA A 16 -4.80 0.33 8.49
CA ALA A 16 -3.84 0.21 7.38
C ALA A 16 -4.42 0.69 6.04
N TYR A 17 -5.74 0.88 5.93
CA TYR A 17 -6.40 1.27 4.68
C TYR A 17 -6.41 2.78 4.47
N GLY A 18 -6.10 3.19 3.23
CA GLY A 18 -6.11 4.58 2.77
C GLY A 18 -7.42 4.97 2.08
N LYS A 19 -7.43 6.17 1.48
CA LYS A 19 -8.56 6.69 0.69
C LYS A 19 -8.80 5.86 -0.60
N GLU A 20 -7.81 5.09 -1.03
CA GLU A 20 -7.84 4.22 -2.20
C GLU A 20 -8.62 2.92 -1.98
N ASN A 21 -8.93 2.58 -0.72
CA ASN A 21 -9.41 1.26 -0.31
C ASN A 21 -10.91 1.24 0.01
N GLN A 22 -11.73 1.96 -0.77
CA GLN A 22 -13.18 2.06 -0.49
C GLN A 22 -13.87 0.70 -0.42
N GLY A 23 -13.52 -0.23 -1.31
CA GLY A 23 -14.12 -1.57 -1.36
C GLY A 23 -13.81 -2.40 -0.11
N GLU A 24 -12.57 -2.34 0.36
CA GLU A 24 -12.06 -3.03 1.54
C GLU A 24 -12.65 -2.44 2.82
N LEU A 25 -12.78 -1.11 2.89
CA LEU A 25 -13.46 -0.42 3.98
C LEU A 25 -14.94 -0.81 4.06
N LEU A 26 -15.63 -0.89 2.92
CA LEU A 26 -17.03 -1.33 2.84
C LEU A 26 -17.20 -2.79 3.25
N TYR A 27 -16.28 -3.67 2.82
CA TYR A 27 -16.28 -5.07 3.21
C TYR A 27 -16.03 -5.24 4.72
N ALA A 28 -15.04 -4.55 5.27
CA ALA A 28 -14.74 -4.59 6.70
C ALA A 28 -15.91 -4.03 7.53
N LEU A 29 -16.59 -2.98 7.04
CA LEU A 29 -17.81 -2.46 7.64
C LEU A 29 -18.92 -3.50 7.64
N ALA A 30 -19.12 -4.20 6.52
CA ALA A 30 -20.13 -5.25 6.41
C ALA A 30 -19.81 -6.45 7.31
N GLU A 31 -18.58 -6.98 7.30
CA GLU A 31 -18.17 -8.11 8.15
C GLU A 31 -18.29 -7.75 9.63
N GLY A 32 -17.80 -6.57 10.04
CA GLY A 32 -17.95 -6.09 11.41
C GLY A 32 -19.41 -5.94 11.81
N ALA A 33 -20.26 -5.43 10.91
CA ALA A 33 -21.70 -5.31 11.16
C ALA A 33 -22.37 -6.68 11.31
N GLN A 34 -22.01 -7.68 10.50
CA GLN A 34 -22.50 -9.06 10.63
C GLN A 34 -22.06 -9.69 11.97
N LEU A 35 -20.79 -9.50 12.36
CA LEU A 35 -20.25 -10.04 13.62
C LEU A 35 -20.92 -9.44 14.87
N ILE A 36 -21.23 -8.13 14.85
CA ILE A 36 -21.86 -7.42 15.98
C ILE A 36 -23.36 -7.70 16.05
N SER A 37 -24.03 -7.77 14.89
CA SER A 37 -25.49 -7.85 14.80
C SER A 37 -26.05 -9.27 14.68
N GLY A 38 -25.24 -10.23 14.23
CA GLY A 38 -25.68 -11.57 13.84
C GLY A 38 -26.55 -11.62 12.57
N CYS A 39 -26.75 -10.49 11.89
CA CYS A 39 -27.56 -10.43 10.68
C CYS A 39 -26.73 -10.84 9.46
N GLU A 40 -27.20 -11.82 8.67
CA GLU A 40 -26.48 -12.28 7.47
C GLU A 40 -26.60 -11.30 6.29
N GLN A 41 -27.71 -10.57 6.19
CA GLN A 41 -27.96 -9.61 5.12
C GLN A 41 -27.64 -8.18 5.57
N VAL A 42 -26.65 -7.59 4.91
CA VAL A 42 -26.18 -6.23 5.15
C VAL A 42 -26.18 -5.49 3.81
N ARG A 43 -26.69 -4.26 3.80
CA ARG A 43 -26.60 -3.35 2.66
C ARG A 43 -26.00 -2.03 3.11
N ILE A 44 -25.11 -1.48 2.30
CA ILE A 44 -24.48 -0.19 2.55
C ILE A 44 -24.74 0.69 1.34
N TYR A 45 -25.40 1.82 1.58
CA TYR A 45 -25.61 2.86 0.58
C TYR A 45 -24.68 4.02 0.89
N LEU A 46 -24.00 4.54 -0.13
CA LEU A 46 -23.20 5.75 0.00
C LEU A 46 -23.80 6.86 -0.85
N GLU A 47 -23.62 8.10 -0.42
CA GLU A 47 -23.91 9.26 -1.25
C GLU A 47 -23.10 9.19 -2.55
N ASP A 48 -23.75 9.41 -3.68
CA ASP A 48 -23.13 9.63 -4.99
C ASP A 48 -23.61 10.98 -5.54
N LEU A 49 -22.77 12.00 -5.38
CA LEU A 49 -23.06 13.35 -5.86
C LEU A 49 -23.06 13.44 -7.39
N THR A 50 -22.44 12.49 -8.09
CA THR A 50 -22.44 12.44 -9.55
C THR A 50 -23.79 11.98 -10.12
N ARG A 51 -24.61 11.30 -9.30
CA ARG A 51 -25.95 10.83 -9.65
C ARG A 51 -27.07 11.55 -8.88
N GLY A 52 -26.74 12.29 -7.83
CA GLY A 52 -27.73 12.89 -6.93
C GLY A 52 -28.52 11.84 -6.14
N ALA A 53 -27.93 10.67 -5.91
CA ALA A 53 -28.58 9.53 -5.29
C ALA A 53 -27.68 8.80 -4.28
N LEU A 54 -28.29 8.11 -3.32
CA LEU A 54 -27.68 7.07 -2.52
C LEU A 54 -27.61 5.80 -3.37
N THR A 55 -26.39 5.34 -3.66
CA THR A 55 -26.14 4.14 -4.47
C THR A 55 -25.70 2.99 -3.58
N CYS A 56 -26.13 1.77 -3.92
CA CYS A 56 -25.72 0.59 -3.17
C CYS A 56 -24.23 0.30 -3.42
N ALA A 57 -23.39 0.62 -2.44
CA ALA A 57 -21.95 0.42 -2.53
C ALA A 57 -21.53 -1.01 -2.09
N HIS A 58 -22.34 -1.65 -1.23
CA HIS A 58 -22.11 -3.03 -0.80
C HIS A 58 -23.42 -3.72 -0.42
N ALA A 59 -23.53 -5.01 -0.72
CA ALA A 59 -24.66 -5.84 -0.32
C ALA A 59 -24.24 -7.30 -0.12
N THR A 60 -24.81 -7.97 0.89
CA THR A 60 -24.65 -9.41 1.15
C THR A 60 -25.99 -10.14 1.06
N GLY A 61 -25.97 -11.43 0.68
CA GLY A 61 -27.17 -12.27 0.61
C GLY A 61 -27.51 -12.79 -0.79
N ARG A 62 -28.77 -13.16 -1.03
CA ARG A 62 -29.26 -13.64 -2.33
C ARG A 62 -29.70 -12.43 -3.21
N ARG A 63 -29.56 -12.54 -4.53
CA ARG A 63 -29.91 -11.49 -5.53
C ARG A 63 -29.08 -10.19 -5.41
N ILE A 64 -27.76 -10.32 -5.22
CA ILE A 64 -26.84 -9.18 -5.04
C ILE A 64 -26.88 -8.19 -6.22
N GLU A 65 -26.88 -8.70 -7.47
CA GLU A 65 -26.88 -7.83 -8.65
C GLU A 65 -28.13 -6.95 -8.75
N GLU A 66 -29.31 -7.49 -8.48
CA GLU A 66 -30.57 -6.71 -8.47
C GLU A 66 -30.61 -5.68 -7.33
N ILE A 67 -29.98 -5.95 -6.19
CA ILE A 67 -29.91 -5.00 -5.05
C ILE A 67 -28.95 -3.86 -5.37
N ARG A 68 -27.86 -4.14 -6.10
CA ARG A 68 -26.85 -3.13 -6.48
C ARG A 68 -27.40 -2.07 -7.42
N GLU A 69 -28.40 -2.42 -8.22
CA GLU A 69 -29.09 -1.48 -9.12
C GLU A 69 -30.01 -0.49 -8.39
N ALA A 70 -30.36 -0.75 -7.13
CA ALA A 70 -31.22 0.13 -6.37
C ALA A 70 -30.51 1.46 -6.02
N SER A 71 -31.16 2.58 -6.34
CA SER A 71 -30.70 3.92 -5.98
C SER A 71 -31.84 4.75 -5.38
N PHE A 72 -31.51 5.60 -4.42
CA PHE A 72 -32.49 6.46 -3.73
C PHE A 72 -32.11 7.93 -3.82
N ALA A 73 -33.05 8.85 -4.03
CA ALA A 73 -32.73 10.26 -4.19
C ALA A 73 -32.15 10.90 -2.92
N ILE A 74 -31.05 11.66 -3.06
CA ILE A 74 -30.51 12.47 -1.97
C ILE A 74 -31.46 13.66 -1.77
N GLY A 75 -32.07 13.78 -0.60
CA GLY A 75 -33.02 14.87 -0.29
C GLY A 75 -34.50 14.47 -0.33
N SER A 76 -34.82 13.20 -0.57
CA SER A 76 -36.18 12.66 -0.41
C SER A 76 -36.37 12.02 0.97
N THR A 77 -37.58 12.09 1.53
CA THR A 77 -37.96 11.32 2.73
C THR A 77 -38.95 10.20 2.40
N GLU A 78 -39.13 9.87 1.13
CA GLU A 78 -40.11 8.88 0.65
C GLU A 78 -39.71 7.43 0.96
N THR A 79 -38.42 7.20 1.24
CA THR A 79 -37.88 5.88 1.60
C THR A 79 -37.22 5.91 2.96
N VAL A 80 -37.22 4.77 3.66
CA VAL A 80 -36.54 4.62 4.95
C VAL A 80 -35.05 4.94 4.82
N VAL A 81 -34.40 4.48 3.75
CA VAL A 81 -32.97 4.75 3.51
C VAL A 81 -32.72 6.26 3.39
N SER A 82 -33.49 6.97 2.57
CA SER A 82 -33.28 8.41 2.35
C SER A 82 -33.67 9.24 3.58
N SER A 83 -34.72 8.85 4.30
CA SER A 83 -35.13 9.53 5.54
C SER A 83 -34.08 9.37 6.65
N VAL A 84 -33.46 8.20 6.81
CA VAL A 84 -32.38 7.98 7.77
C VAL A 84 -31.14 8.79 7.40
N PHE A 85 -30.80 8.84 6.11
CA PHE A 85 -29.71 9.68 5.60
C PHE A 85 -29.92 11.16 5.95
N MET A 86 -31.10 11.71 5.69
CA MET A 86 -31.40 13.13 5.95
C MET A 86 -31.49 13.46 7.44
N ASN A 87 -32.21 12.64 8.20
CA ASN A 87 -32.51 12.94 9.60
C ASN A 87 -31.37 12.57 10.55
N GLN A 88 -30.43 11.74 10.11
CA GLN A 88 -29.33 11.22 10.94
C GLN A 88 -29.79 10.45 12.19
N TYR A 89 -31.02 9.91 12.17
CA TYR A 89 -31.56 9.09 13.25
C TYR A 89 -31.77 7.66 12.75
N PRO A 90 -31.28 6.65 13.50
CA PRO A 90 -31.51 5.26 13.14
C PRO A 90 -32.99 4.87 13.32
N VAL A 91 -33.48 3.97 12.47
CA VAL A 91 -34.87 3.51 12.43
C VAL A 91 -34.92 1.98 12.44
N ASP A 92 -35.77 1.42 13.30
CA ASP A 92 -36.19 0.02 13.21
C ASP A 92 -37.38 -0.10 12.25
N PHE A 93 -37.12 -0.41 11.00
CA PHE A 93 -38.16 -0.64 10.01
C PHE A 93 -38.76 -2.04 10.18
N ARG A 94 -40.10 -2.10 10.22
CA ARG A 94 -40.88 -3.34 10.23
C ARG A 94 -41.92 -3.26 9.14
N ILE A 95 -42.12 -4.34 8.40
CA ILE A 95 -43.28 -4.44 7.51
C ILE A 95 -44.55 -4.45 8.39
N ALA A 96 -45.34 -3.39 8.33
CA ALA A 96 -46.72 -3.39 8.81
C ALA A 96 -47.67 -3.75 7.64
N SER A 97 -48.84 -4.29 7.99
CA SER A 97 -49.96 -4.80 7.17
C SER A 97 -50.08 -4.32 5.69
N PRO A 98 -50.60 -5.14 4.74
CA PRO A 98 -50.49 -4.99 3.27
C PRO A 98 -51.16 -3.77 2.58
N GLN A 99 -51.48 -2.69 3.29
CA GLN A 99 -52.44 -1.68 2.82
C GLN A 99 -51.81 -0.38 2.29
N THR A 100 -50.49 -0.28 2.19
CA THR A 100 -49.79 0.86 1.57
C THR A 100 -48.68 0.39 0.65
N THR A 101 -48.83 0.59 -0.66
CA THR A 101 -47.78 0.38 -1.66
C THR A 101 -46.75 1.50 -1.57
N SER A 102 -45.73 1.36 -0.72
CA SER A 102 -44.54 2.21 -0.72
C SER A 102 -43.36 1.51 -1.41
N ILE A 103 -42.39 2.30 -1.90
CA ILE A 103 -41.15 1.81 -2.52
C ILE A 103 -40.40 0.84 -1.58
N ASP A 104 -40.39 1.14 -0.27
CA ASP A 104 -39.79 0.27 0.74
C ASP A 104 -40.51 -1.08 0.86
N MET A 105 -41.84 -1.12 0.69
CA MET A 105 -42.62 -2.35 0.76
C MET A 105 -42.42 -3.23 -0.47
N GLU A 106 -42.30 -2.62 -1.65
CA GLU A 106 -41.94 -3.32 -2.89
C GLU A 106 -40.54 -3.92 -2.78
N MET A 107 -39.56 -3.13 -2.31
CA MET A 107 -38.20 -3.58 -2.08
C MET A 107 -38.16 -4.72 -1.05
N ALA A 108 -38.84 -4.55 0.09
CA ALA A 108 -38.84 -5.54 1.15
C ALA A 108 -39.51 -6.85 0.71
N THR A 109 -40.56 -6.78 -0.11
CA THR A 109 -41.21 -7.97 -0.70
C THR A 109 -40.30 -8.64 -1.73
N ARG A 110 -39.67 -7.85 -2.62
CA ARG A 110 -38.79 -8.33 -3.70
C ARG A 110 -37.55 -9.06 -3.16
N PHE A 111 -36.99 -8.59 -2.05
CA PHE A 111 -35.76 -9.13 -1.45
C PHE A 111 -35.99 -9.95 -0.18
N GLY A 112 -37.26 -10.15 0.24
CA GLY A 112 -37.62 -10.99 1.39
C GLY A 112 -37.26 -10.38 2.75
N ILE A 113 -37.14 -9.06 2.84
CA ILE A 113 -36.81 -8.33 4.07
C ILE A 113 -38.08 -8.27 4.92
N ARG A 114 -38.06 -8.79 6.16
CA ARG A 114 -39.21 -8.67 7.09
C ARG A 114 -39.04 -7.49 8.04
N LYS A 115 -37.81 -7.21 8.41
CA LYS A 115 -37.40 -6.18 9.34
C LYS A 115 -36.01 -5.70 8.98
N SER A 116 -35.75 -4.42 9.17
CA SER A 116 -34.43 -3.85 8.92
C SER A 116 -34.08 -2.83 10.01
N TYR A 117 -32.90 -2.94 10.59
CA TYR A 117 -32.32 -1.84 11.36
C TYR A 117 -31.51 -0.98 10.40
N VAL A 118 -31.92 0.28 10.25
CA VAL A 118 -31.33 1.23 9.30
C VAL A 118 -30.69 2.35 10.09
N MET A 119 -29.40 2.59 9.89
CA MET A 119 -28.66 3.63 10.62
C MET A 119 -27.81 4.48 9.67
N PRO A 120 -27.62 5.78 9.98
CA PRO A 120 -26.79 6.64 9.16
C PRO A 120 -25.31 6.34 9.43
N ILE A 121 -24.50 6.51 8.40
CA ILE A 121 -23.04 6.58 8.50
C ILE A 121 -22.69 8.06 8.52
N VAL A 122 -22.17 8.56 9.64
CA VAL A 122 -21.94 10.00 9.85
C VAL A 122 -20.45 10.28 10.01
N SER A 123 -19.93 11.19 9.17
CA SER A 123 -18.57 11.74 9.24
C SER A 123 -18.65 13.24 9.45
N LEU A 124 -17.90 13.77 10.43
CA LEU A 124 -17.86 15.21 10.75
C LEU A 124 -19.25 15.88 10.88
N GLY A 125 -20.23 15.14 11.42
CA GLY A 125 -21.61 15.62 11.62
C GLY A 125 -22.49 15.61 10.37
N LYS A 126 -22.05 15.00 9.26
CA LYS A 126 -22.83 14.84 8.02
C LYS A 126 -23.02 13.36 7.70
N SER A 127 -24.22 12.98 7.27
CA SER A 127 -24.45 11.66 6.69
C SER A 127 -23.68 11.53 5.38
N ILE A 128 -22.91 10.45 5.27
CA ILE A 128 -22.17 10.09 4.05
C ILE A 128 -22.75 8.84 3.38
N GLY A 129 -23.62 8.13 4.09
CA GLY A 129 -24.26 6.90 3.67
C GLY A 129 -25.21 6.33 4.72
N VAL A 130 -25.72 5.13 4.47
CA VAL A 130 -26.68 4.41 5.29
C VAL A 130 -26.32 2.93 5.33
N LEU A 131 -26.29 2.36 6.54
CA LEU A 131 -26.13 0.93 6.79
C LEU A 131 -27.50 0.31 7.09
N CYS A 132 -27.86 -0.75 6.37
CA CYS A 132 -29.08 -1.53 6.59
C CYS A 132 -28.72 -2.95 7.02
N LEU A 133 -29.34 -3.41 8.10
CA LEU A 133 -29.22 -4.79 8.61
C LEU A 133 -30.57 -5.46 8.46
N ASP A 134 -30.70 -6.29 7.42
CA ASP A 134 -31.95 -6.92 7.06
C ASP A 134 -32.09 -8.30 7.72
N GLN A 135 -33.31 -8.59 8.16
CA GLN A 135 -33.68 -9.86 8.77
C GLN A 135 -34.83 -10.50 8.00
N THR A 136 -34.69 -11.81 7.75
CA THR A 136 -35.67 -12.64 7.05
C THR A 136 -36.60 -13.37 8.02
N MET A 137 -36.20 -13.55 9.28
CA MET A 137 -36.97 -14.22 10.34
C MET A 137 -37.55 -13.21 11.36
N PRO A 138 -38.73 -13.50 11.96
CA PRO A 138 -39.48 -12.55 12.80
C PRO A 138 -38.99 -12.39 14.26
N GLU A 139 -37.74 -12.74 14.59
CA GLU A 139 -37.22 -12.62 15.97
C GLU A 139 -37.07 -11.16 16.49
N GLU A 140 -36.70 -11.03 17.78
CA GLU A 140 -36.64 -9.78 18.55
C GLU A 140 -35.83 -8.65 17.87
N SER A 141 -36.09 -7.39 18.27
CA SER A 141 -35.31 -6.26 17.77
C SER A 141 -33.84 -6.37 18.15
N LEU A 142 -32.96 -5.83 17.30
CA LEU A 142 -31.54 -5.78 17.60
C LEU A 142 -31.33 -5.22 19.01
N ALA A 143 -30.60 -5.95 19.85
CA ALA A 143 -30.40 -5.56 21.24
C ALA A 143 -29.75 -4.16 21.32
N THR A 144 -30.13 -3.36 22.31
CA THR A 144 -29.58 -1.99 22.49
C THR A 144 -28.05 -1.98 22.55
N ARG A 145 -27.45 -3.01 23.17
CA ARG A 145 -25.99 -3.20 23.20
C ARG A 145 -25.39 -3.34 21.81
N CYS A 146 -25.99 -4.14 20.93
CA CYS A 146 -25.53 -4.31 19.55
C CYS A 146 -25.63 -3.00 18.77
N LYS A 147 -26.72 -2.24 18.95
CA LYS A 147 -26.90 -0.91 18.33
C LYS A 147 -25.80 0.08 18.76
N SER A 148 -25.46 0.13 20.05
CA SER A 148 -24.37 0.97 20.55
C SER A 148 -23.00 0.55 20.01
N GLN A 149 -22.73 -0.75 19.95
CA GLN A 149 -21.47 -1.27 19.40
C GLN A 149 -21.34 -1.01 17.88
N LEU A 150 -22.43 -1.11 17.13
CA LEU A 150 -22.47 -0.75 15.70
C LEU A 150 -22.21 0.74 15.48
N ALA A 151 -22.79 1.60 16.31
CA ALA A 151 -22.55 3.05 16.25
C ALA A 151 -21.08 3.40 16.53
N GLU A 152 -20.48 2.79 17.56
CA GLU A 152 -19.06 2.97 17.87
C GLU A 152 -18.17 2.46 16.73
N PHE A 153 -18.40 1.24 16.25
CA PHE A 153 -17.62 0.63 15.17
C PHE A 153 -17.71 1.45 13.88
N THR A 154 -18.92 1.83 13.45
CA THR A 154 -19.13 2.66 12.25
C THR A 154 -18.47 4.02 12.42
N GLY A 155 -18.56 4.63 13.61
CA GLY A 155 -17.95 5.93 13.90
C GLY A 155 -16.42 5.94 13.76
N CYS A 156 -15.74 4.85 14.17
CA CYS A 156 -14.28 4.72 14.03
C CYS A 156 -13.80 4.73 12.57
N MET A 157 -14.61 4.22 11.63
CA MET A 157 -14.24 4.09 10.21
C MET A 157 -14.89 5.14 9.30
N ALA A 158 -15.91 5.85 9.77
CA ALA A 158 -16.65 6.82 8.97
C ALA A 158 -15.75 7.90 8.36
N GLY A 159 -14.72 8.37 9.08
CA GLY A 159 -13.78 9.37 8.57
C GLY A 159 -12.93 8.87 7.39
N GLN A 160 -12.38 7.66 7.50
CA GLN A 160 -11.63 7.04 6.40
C GLN A 160 -12.54 6.72 5.21
N LEU A 161 -13.75 6.21 5.48
CA LEU A 161 -14.73 5.91 4.45
C LEU A 161 -15.20 7.17 3.70
N ASP A 162 -15.33 8.31 4.39
CA ASP A 162 -15.65 9.59 3.77
C ASP A 162 -14.54 10.06 2.82
N GLN A 163 -13.28 10.01 3.27
CA GLN A 163 -12.14 10.32 2.41
C GLN A 163 -12.08 9.41 1.18
N ALA A 164 -12.33 8.11 1.37
CA ALA A 164 -12.34 7.14 0.28
C ALA A 164 -13.48 7.39 -0.71
N ARG A 165 -14.69 7.68 -0.20
CA ARG A 165 -15.86 8.03 -1.01
C ARG A 165 -15.62 9.30 -1.84
N ILE A 166 -15.11 10.37 -1.20
CA ILE A 166 -14.80 11.64 -1.89
C ILE A 166 -13.80 11.40 -3.00
N TYR A 167 -12.72 10.68 -2.70
CA TYR A 167 -11.69 10.35 -3.66
C TYR A 167 -12.24 9.55 -4.86
N HIS A 168 -13.01 8.49 -4.61
CA HIS A 168 -13.59 7.69 -5.68
C HIS A 168 -14.59 8.46 -6.55
N GLN A 169 -15.41 9.35 -5.94
CA GLN A 169 -16.30 10.23 -6.70
C GLN A 169 -15.51 11.22 -7.59
N GLN A 170 -14.37 11.74 -7.12
CA GLN A 170 -13.51 12.60 -7.94
C GLN A 170 -12.96 11.86 -9.16
N VAL A 171 -12.56 10.59 -8.98
CA VAL A 171 -12.08 9.73 -10.08
C VAL A 171 -13.21 9.47 -11.09
N GLN A 172 -14.40 9.11 -10.61
CA GLN A 172 -15.56 8.89 -11.49
C GLN A 172 -15.99 10.17 -12.23
N LEU A 173 -15.98 11.32 -11.55
CA LEU A 173 -16.29 12.61 -12.15
C LEU A 173 -15.24 13.00 -13.21
N ALA A 174 -13.95 12.79 -12.93
CA ALA A 174 -12.87 13.04 -13.88
C ALA A 174 -13.04 12.19 -15.14
N ARG A 175 -13.35 10.89 -14.99
CA ARG A 175 -13.63 10.00 -16.12
C ARG A 175 -14.84 10.46 -16.95
N ARG A 176 -15.94 10.85 -16.30
CA ARG A 176 -17.11 11.42 -17.02
C ARG A 176 -16.75 12.72 -17.73
N LEU A 177 -16.00 13.62 -17.10
CA LEU A 177 -15.55 14.87 -17.73
C LEU A 177 -14.67 14.60 -18.97
N GLU A 178 -13.86 13.55 -18.93
CA GLU A 178 -13.03 13.07 -20.04
C GLU A 178 -13.89 12.48 -21.18
N GLU A 179 -14.89 11.67 -20.86
CA GLU A 179 -15.92 11.22 -21.81
C GLU A 179 -16.66 12.41 -22.45
N PHE A 180 -17.04 13.41 -21.65
CA PHE A 180 -17.68 14.64 -22.14
C PHE A 180 -16.76 15.45 -23.06
N LYS A 181 -15.48 15.62 -22.70
CA LYS A 181 -14.49 16.31 -23.53
C LYS A 181 -14.24 15.58 -24.84
N SER A 182 -14.13 14.25 -24.80
CA SER A 182 -13.98 13.41 -25.99
C SER A 182 -15.21 13.55 -26.91
N ARG A 183 -16.42 13.51 -26.33
CA ARG A 183 -17.69 13.74 -27.03
C ARG A 183 -17.78 15.14 -27.65
N GLU A 184 -17.38 16.17 -26.91
CA GLU A 184 -17.39 17.56 -27.39
C GLU A 184 -16.38 17.78 -28.52
N ALA A 185 -15.14 17.30 -28.36
CA ALA A 185 -14.09 17.39 -29.36
C ALA A 185 -14.44 16.61 -30.63
N ALA A 186 -14.94 15.38 -30.49
CA ALA A 186 -15.48 14.61 -31.61
C ALA A 186 -16.65 15.35 -32.30
N GLY A 187 -17.53 16.00 -31.52
CA GLY A 187 -18.60 16.87 -32.00
C GLY A 187 -18.10 18.07 -32.82
N MET A 188 -17.06 18.75 -32.36
CA MET A 188 -16.42 19.84 -33.11
C MET A 188 -15.80 19.34 -34.42
N MET A 189 -15.21 18.15 -34.40
CA MET A 189 -14.63 17.52 -35.60
C MET A 189 -15.71 17.17 -36.63
N VAL A 190 -16.75 16.41 -36.27
CA VAL A 190 -17.82 16.08 -37.23
C VAL A 190 -18.51 17.33 -37.78
N ARG A 191 -18.61 18.39 -36.98
CA ARG A 191 -19.06 19.71 -37.45
C ARG A 191 -18.13 20.32 -38.48
N SER A 192 -16.82 20.17 -38.31
CA SER A 192 -15.84 20.59 -39.30
C SER A 192 -16.01 19.80 -40.60
N ALA A 193 -16.16 18.47 -40.55
CA ALA A 193 -16.33 17.64 -41.75
C ALA A 193 -17.55 18.03 -42.60
N VAL A 194 -18.71 18.25 -41.96
CA VAL A 194 -19.95 18.69 -42.63
C VAL A 194 -19.77 20.06 -43.29
N LYS A 195 -19.00 20.97 -42.65
CA LYS A 195 -18.69 22.29 -43.23
C LYS A 195 -17.63 22.24 -44.33
N LEU A 196 -16.75 21.25 -44.30
CA LEU A 196 -15.64 21.10 -45.23
C LEU A 196 -16.10 20.57 -46.59
N ILE A 197 -17.13 19.71 -46.60
CA ILE A 197 -17.66 19.08 -47.80
C ILE A 197 -19.17 19.30 -47.85
N GLU A 198 -19.61 20.19 -48.74
CA GLU A 198 -21.01 20.61 -48.89
C GLU A 198 -21.98 19.43 -49.10
N LYS A 199 -21.49 18.35 -49.71
CA LYS A 199 -22.28 17.14 -49.99
C LYS A 199 -22.46 16.20 -48.79
N VAL A 200 -21.79 16.45 -47.66
CA VAL A 200 -22.02 15.71 -46.41
C VAL A 200 -23.20 16.34 -45.67
N SER A 201 -24.30 15.60 -45.58
CA SER A 201 -25.54 16.06 -44.93
C SER A 201 -25.53 15.78 -43.42
N LEU A 202 -24.93 14.66 -43.01
CA LEU A 202 -24.78 14.26 -41.61
C LEU A 202 -23.45 13.54 -41.46
N ALA A 203 -22.69 13.88 -40.41
CA ALA A 203 -21.52 13.10 -40.00
C ALA A 203 -21.74 12.55 -38.59
N SER A 204 -21.25 11.34 -38.32
CA SER A 204 -21.31 10.75 -36.98
C SER A 204 -20.10 9.89 -36.66
N VAL A 205 -19.73 9.84 -35.39
CA VAL A 205 -18.72 8.96 -34.84
C VAL A 205 -19.41 7.91 -33.97
N LEU A 206 -19.15 6.66 -34.29
CA LEU A 206 -19.66 5.51 -33.57
C LEU A 206 -18.51 4.83 -32.82
N VAL A 207 -18.75 4.45 -31.56
CA VAL A 207 -17.77 3.75 -30.73
C VAL A 207 -18.40 2.49 -30.13
N PRO A 208 -17.62 1.44 -29.83
CA PRO A 208 -18.14 0.27 -29.11
C PRO A 208 -18.72 0.67 -27.75
N THR A 209 -19.93 0.22 -27.43
CA THR A 209 -20.61 0.55 -26.17
C THR A 209 -19.84 -0.03 -24.96
N GLN A 210 -19.63 0.76 -23.90
CA GLN A 210 -18.94 0.35 -22.66
C GLN A 210 -19.88 -0.05 -21.51
N GLN A 211 -21.21 0.09 -21.66
CA GLN A 211 -22.18 -0.17 -20.59
C GLN A 211 -22.28 -1.65 -20.21
N ASN A 212 -22.41 -1.90 -18.90
CA ASN A 212 -22.21 -3.17 -18.20
C ASN A 212 -23.07 -4.39 -18.63
N ASP A 213 -23.99 -4.29 -19.59
CA ASP A 213 -24.86 -5.42 -19.99
C ASP A 213 -25.16 -5.52 -21.51
N ALA A 214 -24.65 -4.62 -22.35
CA ALA A 214 -24.97 -4.61 -23.79
C ALA A 214 -23.76 -4.99 -24.65
N ILE A 215 -23.41 -6.28 -24.66
CA ILE A 215 -22.50 -6.83 -25.68
C ILE A 215 -23.24 -6.79 -27.03
N GLY A 216 -22.61 -6.21 -28.05
CA GLY A 216 -23.14 -6.22 -29.42
C GLY A 216 -23.83 -4.94 -29.87
N ALA A 217 -23.33 -3.76 -29.50
CA ALA A 217 -23.77 -2.51 -30.12
C ALA A 217 -22.64 -1.47 -30.30
N LEU A 218 -22.86 -0.50 -31.19
CA LEU A 218 -22.08 0.73 -31.31
C LEU A 218 -22.92 1.93 -30.87
N GLU A 219 -22.41 2.71 -29.92
CA GLU A 219 -23.01 3.96 -29.45
C GLU A 219 -22.61 5.14 -30.37
N ILE A 220 -23.53 6.10 -30.52
CA ILE A 220 -23.23 7.40 -31.15
C ILE A 220 -22.47 8.28 -30.15
N LEU A 221 -21.14 8.34 -30.29
CA LEU A 221 -20.30 9.24 -29.50
C LEU A 221 -20.64 10.70 -29.83
N ALA A 222 -20.70 11.04 -31.12
CA ALA A 222 -21.04 12.37 -31.60
C ALA A 222 -21.68 12.31 -32.98
N SER A 223 -22.56 13.25 -33.28
CA SER A 223 -23.08 13.50 -34.62
C SER A 223 -23.27 15.00 -34.85
N TYR A 224 -23.32 15.41 -36.12
CA TYR A 224 -23.65 16.77 -36.49
C TYR A 224 -24.30 16.81 -37.87
N SER A 225 -25.34 17.64 -37.98
CA SER A 225 -25.94 18.07 -39.25
C SER A 225 -26.12 19.59 -39.24
N SER A 226 -26.15 20.21 -40.41
CA SER A 226 -26.59 21.61 -40.53
C SER A 226 -28.10 21.76 -40.30
N ASP A 227 -28.86 20.67 -40.41
CA ASP A 227 -30.27 20.55 -40.03
C ASP A 227 -30.40 19.93 -38.63
N GLU A 228 -30.85 20.75 -37.67
CA GLU A 228 -31.01 20.35 -36.27
C GLU A 228 -32.09 19.25 -36.08
N ASN A 229 -33.10 19.19 -36.96
CA ASN A 229 -34.10 18.13 -36.90
C ASN A 229 -33.51 16.78 -37.34
N LEU A 230 -32.70 16.79 -38.40
CA LEU A 230 -31.99 15.60 -38.87
C LEU A 230 -31.07 15.02 -37.79
N GLU A 231 -30.32 15.87 -37.09
CA GLU A 231 -29.45 15.45 -35.99
C GLU A 231 -30.24 14.85 -34.82
N LYS A 232 -31.36 15.47 -34.41
CA LYS A 232 -32.24 14.94 -33.36
C LYS A 232 -32.85 13.61 -33.74
N MET A 233 -33.31 13.46 -34.98
CA MET A 233 -33.84 12.20 -35.50
C MET A 233 -32.77 11.10 -35.51
N TYR A 234 -31.52 11.44 -35.88
CA TYR A 234 -30.42 10.48 -35.84
C TYR A 234 -30.10 10.01 -34.41
N TYR A 235 -30.10 10.92 -33.42
CA TYR A 235 -29.93 10.52 -32.01
C TYR A 235 -31.06 9.61 -31.50
N GLN A 236 -32.31 9.82 -31.95
CA GLN A 236 -33.42 8.92 -31.64
C GLN A 236 -33.27 7.51 -32.26
N GLN A 237 -32.38 7.37 -33.23
CA GLN A 237 -32.02 6.09 -33.82
C GLN A 237 -31.30 5.19 -32.81
N GLY A 238 -30.64 5.76 -31.79
CA GLY A 238 -29.98 5.02 -30.70
C GLY A 238 -28.83 4.14 -31.20
N ASP A 239 -28.42 3.18 -30.36
CA ASP A 239 -27.26 2.34 -30.65
C ASP A 239 -27.47 1.40 -31.85
N ILE A 240 -26.38 1.17 -32.58
CA ILE A 240 -26.35 0.28 -33.74
C ILE A 240 -26.06 -1.14 -33.28
N ASP A 241 -27.00 -2.04 -33.50
CA ASP A 241 -26.96 -3.43 -33.08
C ASP A 241 -25.99 -4.23 -33.96
N LEU A 242 -24.97 -4.81 -33.33
CA LEU A 242 -23.95 -5.65 -33.95
C LEU A 242 -24.32 -7.14 -33.98
N ARG A 243 -25.49 -7.54 -33.45
CA ARG A 243 -25.96 -8.92 -33.61
C ARG A 243 -26.15 -9.21 -35.10
N LYS A 244 -25.76 -10.42 -35.50
CA LYS A 244 -25.67 -10.83 -36.90
C LYS A 244 -26.95 -10.51 -37.68
N GLY A 245 -26.83 -9.70 -38.72
CA GLY A 245 -27.92 -9.32 -39.63
C GLY A 245 -28.91 -8.28 -39.09
N LYS A 246 -28.69 -7.72 -37.90
CA LYS A 246 -29.53 -6.65 -37.32
C LYS A 246 -29.24 -5.25 -37.84
N SER A 247 -28.02 -4.99 -38.30
CA SER A 247 -27.63 -3.71 -38.91
C SER A 247 -26.79 -3.93 -40.16
N LEU A 248 -26.60 -2.87 -40.95
CA LEU A 248 -25.76 -2.92 -42.13
C LEU A 248 -24.31 -3.29 -41.76
N ILE A 249 -23.81 -2.73 -40.66
CA ILE A 249 -22.44 -2.91 -40.19
C ILE A 249 -22.22 -4.29 -39.54
N SER A 250 -23.26 -4.93 -38.98
CA SER A 250 -23.14 -6.28 -38.40
C SER A 250 -22.89 -7.41 -39.40
N HIS A 251 -22.83 -7.10 -40.70
CA HIS A 251 -22.34 -8.01 -41.73
C HIS A 251 -20.81 -8.04 -41.82
N TYR A 252 -20.14 -6.99 -41.36
CA TYR A 252 -18.70 -6.81 -41.45
C TYR A 252 -17.98 -6.96 -40.10
N ILE A 253 -18.74 -6.85 -39.01
CA ILE A 253 -18.24 -6.79 -37.63
C ILE A 253 -19.01 -7.78 -36.76
N SER A 254 -18.32 -8.46 -35.84
CA SER A 254 -18.95 -9.30 -34.82
C SER A 254 -19.67 -8.48 -33.75
N ASP A 255 -20.45 -9.16 -32.90
CA ASP A 255 -21.03 -8.62 -31.67
C ASP A 255 -19.99 -8.16 -30.64
N GLN A 256 -18.71 -8.47 -30.87
CA GLN A 256 -17.59 -7.99 -30.05
C GLN A 256 -16.86 -6.78 -30.66
N ALA A 257 -17.44 -6.18 -31.69
CA ALA A 257 -16.83 -5.09 -32.45
C ALA A 257 -15.48 -5.46 -33.11
N ILE A 258 -15.30 -6.74 -33.51
CA ILE A 258 -14.12 -7.21 -34.25
C ILE A 258 -14.47 -7.31 -35.74
N ILE A 259 -13.63 -6.77 -36.61
CA ILE A 259 -13.82 -6.87 -38.06
C ILE A 259 -13.67 -8.33 -38.49
N THR A 260 -14.76 -8.92 -38.99
CA THR A 260 -14.82 -10.29 -39.50
C THR A 260 -14.71 -10.36 -41.02
N ASP A 261 -15.07 -9.29 -41.72
CA ASP A 261 -14.99 -9.18 -43.18
C ASP A 261 -13.89 -8.19 -43.60
N GLU A 262 -12.94 -8.67 -44.41
CA GLU A 262 -11.77 -7.88 -44.83
C GLU A 262 -12.13 -6.63 -45.65
N ARG A 263 -13.33 -6.55 -46.21
CA ARG A 263 -13.80 -5.36 -46.94
C ARG A 263 -13.88 -4.11 -46.06
N LEU A 264 -14.05 -4.28 -44.74
CA LEU A 264 -14.04 -3.16 -43.77
C LEU A 264 -12.65 -2.88 -43.19
N LEU A 265 -11.60 -3.55 -43.66
CA LEU A 265 -10.23 -3.11 -43.36
C LEU A 265 -9.85 -1.82 -44.12
N LYS A 266 -10.71 -1.39 -45.05
CA LYS A 266 -10.61 -0.14 -45.81
C LYS A 266 -11.93 0.62 -45.72
N PRO A 267 -11.94 1.93 -46.04
CA PRO A 267 -13.17 2.71 -46.10
C PRO A 267 -14.20 2.08 -47.03
N LEU A 268 -15.43 1.98 -46.55
CA LEU A 268 -16.55 1.35 -47.23
C LEU A 268 -17.49 2.42 -47.76
N PHE A 269 -17.75 2.41 -49.07
CA PHE A 269 -18.74 3.29 -49.69
C PHE A 269 -20.00 2.49 -50.06
N ILE A 270 -21.14 2.96 -49.57
CA ILE A 270 -22.47 2.43 -49.86
C ILE A 270 -23.19 3.46 -50.72
N SER A 271 -23.38 3.11 -51.99
CA SER A 271 -23.94 4.01 -53.00
C SER A 271 -25.42 4.31 -52.81
N ASP A 272 -26.20 3.37 -52.26
CA ASP A 272 -27.64 3.51 -52.03
C ASP A 272 -28.07 2.72 -50.80
N LEU A 273 -28.35 3.43 -49.70
CA LEU A 273 -28.83 2.87 -48.44
C LEU A 273 -30.18 2.18 -48.56
N THR A 274 -31.03 2.56 -49.53
CA THR A 274 -32.40 2.00 -49.68
C THR A 274 -32.40 0.56 -50.18
N GLN A 275 -31.28 0.10 -50.74
CA GLN A 275 -31.09 -1.27 -51.23
C GLN A 275 -30.63 -2.25 -50.14
N HIS A 276 -30.34 -1.75 -48.93
CA HIS A 276 -29.81 -2.55 -47.83
C HIS A 276 -30.80 -2.70 -46.68
N ASN A 277 -30.60 -3.75 -45.87
CA ASN A 277 -31.38 -3.95 -44.65
C ASN A 277 -30.86 -3.05 -43.52
N LEU A 278 -31.70 -2.15 -43.02
CA LEU A 278 -31.36 -1.13 -42.02
C LEU A 278 -32.14 -1.39 -40.72
N GLN A 279 -31.46 -1.29 -39.58
CA GLN A 279 -32.02 -1.55 -38.25
C GLN A 279 -33.28 -0.72 -37.93
N LYS A 280 -33.36 0.50 -38.48
CA LYS A 280 -34.51 1.42 -38.35
C LYS A 280 -34.81 2.10 -39.70
N ARG A 281 -35.12 1.30 -40.72
CA ARG A 281 -35.36 1.75 -42.10
C ARG A 281 -36.30 2.96 -42.22
N ALA A 282 -37.44 2.95 -41.52
CA ALA A 282 -38.41 4.05 -41.55
C ALA A 282 -37.83 5.39 -41.07
N LEU A 283 -36.89 5.36 -40.12
CA LEU A 283 -36.22 6.54 -39.60
C LEU A 283 -35.14 7.03 -40.58
N THR A 284 -34.40 6.12 -41.23
CA THR A 284 -33.41 6.49 -42.26
C THR A 284 -34.07 7.05 -43.52
N GLU A 285 -35.23 6.51 -43.91
CA GLU A 285 -36.02 7.02 -45.03
C GLU A 285 -36.64 8.39 -44.73
N SER A 286 -37.13 8.64 -43.51
CA SER A 286 -37.63 9.96 -43.11
C SER A 286 -36.56 11.03 -42.95
N MET A 287 -35.30 10.61 -42.76
CA MET A 287 -34.12 11.47 -42.76
C MET A 287 -33.58 11.76 -44.18
N GLU A 288 -34.17 11.17 -45.22
CA GLU A 288 -33.77 11.32 -46.64
C GLU A 288 -32.28 11.02 -46.91
N LEU A 289 -31.63 10.17 -46.10
CA LEU A 289 -30.23 9.80 -46.31
C LEU A 289 -30.12 8.71 -47.37
N ARG A 290 -29.36 8.95 -48.44
CA ARG A 290 -29.26 8.07 -49.62
C ARG A 290 -27.95 7.34 -49.74
N SER A 291 -26.82 7.97 -49.49
CA SER A 291 -25.49 7.33 -49.57
C SER A 291 -24.73 7.45 -48.25
N LEU A 292 -23.81 6.52 -48.01
CA LEU A 292 -23.01 6.45 -46.79
C LEU A 292 -21.56 6.08 -47.12
N TYR A 293 -20.63 6.88 -46.61
CA TYR A 293 -19.21 6.56 -46.58
C TYR A 293 -18.76 6.29 -45.14
N VAL A 294 -18.23 5.09 -44.89
CA VAL A 294 -17.77 4.63 -43.58
C VAL A 294 -16.25 4.55 -43.59
N VAL A 295 -15.60 5.28 -42.67
CA VAL A 295 -14.16 5.20 -42.46
C VAL A 295 -13.90 4.48 -41.13
N PRO A 296 -13.43 3.23 -41.15
CA PRO A 296 -13.15 2.47 -39.94
C PRO A 296 -11.77 2.82 -39.37
N ARG A 297 -11.68 3.01 -38.06
CA ARG A 297 -10.41 3.06 -37.30
C ARG A 297 -10.41 1.90 -36.32
N PHE A 298 -9.36 1.09 -36.35
CA PHE A 298 -9.30 -0.18 -35.64
C PHE A 298 -7.86 -0.51 -35.24
N ASN A 299 -7.71 -1.32 -34.21
CA ASN A 299 -6.39 -1.79 -33.78
C ASN A 299 -5.88 -2.85 -34.79
N PRO A 300 -4.69 -2.66 -35.40
CA PRO A 300 -4.18 -3.56 -36.44
C PRO A 300 -3.85 -4.98 -35.94
N GLU A 301 -3.57 -5.17 -34.64
CA GLU A 301 -3.17 -6.46 -34.07
C GLU A 301 -4.37 -7.39 -33.89
N ASN A 302 -5.50 -6.87 -33.39
CA ASN A 302 -6.68 -7.66 -33.03
C ASN A 302 -7.93 -7.35 -33.86
N ARG A 303 -7.83 -6.43 -34.83
CA ARG A 303 -8.93 -5.99 -35.71
C ARG A 303 -10.16 -5.45 -34.97
N ARG A 304 -10.01 -5.04 -33.71
CA ARG A 304 -11.09 -4.46 -32.90
C ARG A 304 -11.30 -3.00 -33.30
N ILE A 305 -12.56 -2.61 -33.51
CA ILE A 305 -12.93 -1.23 -33.83
C ILE A 305 -12.58 -0.31 -32.66
N ILE A 306 -11.89 0.79 -32.97
CA ILE A 306 -11.71 1.94 -32.08
C ILE A 306 -12.91 2.87 -32.28
N CYS A 307 -13.16 3.28 -33.53
CA CYS A 307 -14.36 4.02 -33.92
C CYS A 307 -14.71 3.81 -35.40
N LEU A 308 -15.97 4.07 -35.76
CA LEU A 308 -16.40 4.21 -37.16
C LEU A 308 -16.86 5.64 -37.38
N VAL A 309 -16.31 6.28 -38.40
CA VAL A 309 -16.77 7.62 -38.80
C VAL A 309 -17.62 7.51 -40.05
N ASN A 310 -18.87 7.91 -39.93
CA ASN A 310 -19.88 7.84 -40.98
C ASN A 310 -20.14 9.21 -41.57
N TYR A 311 -20.22 9.29 -42.88
CA TYR A 311 -20.56 10.48 -43.65
C TYR A 311 -21.71 10.16 -44.59
N TYR A 312 -22.85 10.79 -44.35
CA TYR A 312 -24.07 10.57 -45.13
C TYR A 312 -24.32 11.71 -46.12
N SER A 313 -25.01 11.40 -47.22
CA SER A 313 -25.50 12.40 -48.17
C SER A 313 -26.98 12.15 -48.52
N HIS A 314 -27.72 13.23 -48.79
CA HIS A 314 -29.08 13.16 -49.34
C HIS A 314 -29.11 12.67 -50.80
N ASP A 315 -27.99 12.76 -51.52
CA ASP A 315 -27.86 12.34 -52.90
C ASP A 315 -27.27 10.92 -53.02
N LEU A 316 -27.51 10.26 -54.16
CA LEU A 316 -26.71 9.10 -54.61
C LEU A 316 -25.33 9.57 -55.06
N TYR A 317 -24.54 10.10 -54.13
CA TYR A 317 -23.30 10.79 -54.40
C TYR A 317 -22.10 9.99 -53.91
N ARG A 318 -21.17 9.72 -54.83
CA ARG A 318 -19.85 9.18 -54.49
C ARG A 318 -18.88 10.34 -54.38
N PHE A 319 -18.35 10.55 -53.18
CA PHE A 319 -17.28 11.51 -52.92
C PHE A 319 -16.12 11.28 -53.90
N SER A 320 -15.52 12.37 -54.38
CA SER A 320 -14.29 12.34 -55.18
C SER A 320 -13.11 11.80 -54.37
N ASP A 321 -12.04 11.36 -55.03
CA ASP A 321 -10.85 10.83 -54.35
C ASP A 321 -10.23 11.86 -53.39
N PHE A 322 -10.31 13.15 -53.73
CA PHE A 322 -9.86 14.24 -52.88
C PHE A 322 -10.74 14.39 -51.62
N GLU A 323 -12.05 14.41 -51.79
CA GLU A 323 -13.02 14.45 -50.68
C GLU A 323 -12.88 13.24 -49.76
N MET A 324 -12.75 12.04 -50.32
CA MET A 324 -12.52 10.81 -49.56
C MET A 324 -11.20 10.86 -48.78
N GLY A 325 -10.15 11.44 -49.36
CA GLY A 325 -8.87 11.68 -48.67
C GLY A 325 -9.03 12.60 -47.46
N LEU A 326 -9.72 13.74 -47.62
CA LEU A 326 -10.00 14.68 -46.53
C LEU A 326 -10.82 14.02 -45.40
N LEU A 327 -11.85 13.26 -45.75
CA LEU A 327 -12.67 12.54 -44.78
C LEU A 327 -11.88 11.44 -44.05
N GLN A 328 -10.95 10.77 -44.72
CA GLN A 328 -10.06 9.81 -44.07
C GLN A 328 -9.10 10.50 -43.08
N THR A 329 -8.48 11.62 -43.46
CA THR A 329 -7.63 12.40 -42.54
C THR A 329 -8.44 12.94 -41.36
N HIS A 330 -9.69 13.35 -41.59
CA HIS A 330 -10.59 13.71 -40.49
C HIS A 330 -10.83 12.53 -39.55
N ALA A 331 -11.12 11.33 -40.06
CA ALA A 331 -11.31 10.15 -39.23
C ALA A 331 -10.05 9.78 -38.42
N GLU A 332 -8.85 10.03 -38.96
CA GLU A 332 -7.59 9.90 -38.22
C GLU A 332 -7.49 10.90 -37.05
N MET A 333 -7.91 12.14 -37.24
CA MET A 333 -7.95 13.12 -36.15
C MET A 333 -8.94 12.72 -35.05
N VAL A 334 -10.10 12.19 -35.44
CA VAL A 334 -11.12 11.68 -34.49
C VAL A 334 -10.57 10.51 -33.67
N GLU A 335 -9.90 9.55 -34.32
CA GLU A 335 -9.23 8.46 -33.59
C GLU A 335 -8.18 8.99 -32.62
N ARG A 336 -7.35 9.96 -33.04
CA ARG A 336 -6.36 10.58 -32.16
C ARG A 336 -7.01 11.21 -30.95
N VAL A 337 -8.07 12.01 -31.10
CA VAL A 337 -8.76 12.60 -29.95
C VAL A 337 -9.35 11.54 -29.03
N ILE A 338 -9.96 10.49 -29.58
CA ILE A 338 -10.51 9.39 -28.77
C ILE A 338 -9.39 8.65 -28.01
N SER A 339 -8.20 8.56 -28.61
CA SER A 339 -7.05 7.84 -28.05
C SER A 339 -6.16 8.70 -27.12
N GLU A 340 -5.98 9.98 -27.41
CA GLU A 340 -5.13 10.96 -26.71
C GLU A 340 -5.84 11.56 -25.50
N VAL A 341 -7.14 11.88 -25.62
CA VAL A 341 -7.92 12.42 -24.50
C VAL A 341 -8.07 11.39 -23.37
N GLY A 342 -7.96 10.08 -23.65
CA GLY A 342 -7.93 9.01 -22.65
C GLY A 342 -6.52 8.62 -22.17
N GLY A 343 -5.55 8.49 -23.08
CA GLY A 343 -4.23 7.92 -22.75
C GLY A 343 -3.26 8.90 -22.09
N GLU A 344 -3.10 10.12 -22.62
CA GLU A 344 -2.06 11.05 -22.13
C GLU A 344 -2.42 11.64 -20.76
N HIS A 345 -3.71 11.84 -20.49
CA HIS A 345 -4.17 12.29 -19.18
C HIS A 345 -4.09 11.19 -18.11
N LEU A 346 -4.33 9.94 -18.48
CA LEU A 346 -4.25 8.82 -17.54
C LEU A 346 -2.79 8.49 -17.21
N GLU A 347 -1.86 8.56 -18.16
CA GLU A 347 -0.42 8.41 -17.89
C GLU A 347 0.13 9.51 -16.98
N ILE A 348 -0.21 10.79 -17.24
CA ILE A 348 0.18 11.91 -16.36
C ILE A 348 -0.44 11.76 -14.97
N ARG A 349 -1.70 11.30 -14.89
CA ARG A 349 -2.37 11.03 -13.61
C ARG A 349 -1.69 9.88 -12.86
N VAL A 350 -1.37 8.77 -13.54
CA VAL A 350 -0.63 7.64 -12.99
C VAL A 350 0.72 8.09 -12.46
N LEU A 351 1.46 8.88 -13.24
CA LEU A 351 2.75 9.45 -12.83
C LEU A 351 2.60 10.29 -11.57
N SER A 352 1.61 11.20 -11.52
CA SER A 352 1.36 12.03 -10.34
C SER A 352 0.99 11.18 -9.12
N GLU A 353 0.03 10.26 -9.26
CA GLU A 353 -0.47 9.48 -8.13
C GLU A 353 0.54 8.47 -7.59
N ILE A 354 1.31 7.82 -8.47
CA ILE A 354 2.37 6.91 -8.05
C ILE A 354 3.54 7.68 -7.45
N THR A 355 3.87 8.88 -7.97
CA THR A 355 4.90 9.73 -7.37
C THR A 355 4.49 10.22 -5.98
N ASP A 356 3.23 10.61 -5.79
CA ASP A 356 2.70 10.96 -4.47
C ASP A 356 2.79 9.78 -3.51
N LEU A 357 2.40 8.58 -3.96
CA LEU A 357 2.51 7.34 -3.18
C LEU A 357 3.96 7.03 -2.79
N LEU A 358 4.93 7.23 -3.70
CA LEU A 358 6.37 7.06 -3.43
C LEU A 358 6.93 8.08 -2.43
N ASN A 359 6.31 9.27 -2.32
CA ASN A 359 6.71 10.31 -1.37
C ASN A 359 6.11 10.08 0.03
N GLU A 360 5.11 9.22 0.18
CA GLU A 360 4.57 8.85 1.49
C GLU A 360 5.57 8.00 2.29
N ARG A 361 5.71 8.28 3.59
CA ARG A 361 6.54 7.46 4.47
C ARG A 361 5.89 6.09 4.65
N THR A 362 6.45 5.07 4.00
CA THR A 362 6.08 3.68 4.21
C THR A 362 7.31 2.90 4.62
N GLU A 363 7.29 2.29 5.81
CA GLU A 363 8.48 1.61 6.38
C GLU A 363 8.54 0.12 6.01
N ASN A 364 7.40 -0.48 5.66
CA ASN A 364 7.27 -1.93 5.43
C ASN A 364 6.78 -2.23 4.01
N LEU A 365 7.16 -3.41 3.48
CA LEU A 365 6.84 -3.83 2.13
C LEU A 365 5.34 -4.04 1.91
N GLN A 366 4.68 -4.82 2.78
CA GLN A 366 3.30 -5.24 2.59
C GLN A 366 2.29 -4.06 2.52
N PRO A 367 2.35 -3.05 3.41
CA PRO A 367 1.48 -1.88 3.31
C PRO A 367 1.69 -1.10 2.01
N PHE A 368 2.94 -0.98 1.56
CA PHE A 368 3.27 -0.31 0.30
C PHE A 368 2.67 -1.05 -0.90
N LEU A 369 2.86 -2.37 -1.00
CA LEU A 369 2.29 -3.20 -2.06
C LEU A 369 0.75 -3.11 -2.11
N THR A 370 0.10 -3.04 -0.93
CA THR A 370 -1.37 -2.91 -0.84
C THR A 370 -1.85 -1.58 -1.43
N LYS A 371 -1.15 -0.47 -1.14
CA LYS A 371 -1.47 0.83 -1.72
C LYS A 371 -1.27 0.84 -3.23
N VAL A 372 -0.14 0.31 -3.71
CA VAL A 372 0.15 0.20 -5.15
C VAL A 372 -0.93 -0.60 -5.87
N LEU A 373 -1.32 -1.75 -5.30
CA LEU A 373 -2.36 -2.59 -5.88
C LEU A 373 -3.72 -1.89 -5.93
N SER A 374 -4.08 -1.16 -4.87
CA SER A 374 -5.35 -0.41 -4.83
C SER A 374 -5.40 0.65 -5.91
N LYS A 375 -4.32 1.44 -6.04
CA LYS A 375 -4.17 2.45 -7.11
C LYS A 375 -4.26 1.82 -8.50
N ALA A 376 -3.52 0.73 -8.73
CA ALA A 376 -3.54 0.04 -10.02
C ALA A 376 -4.94 -0.49 -10.37
N THR A 377 -5.63 -1.09 -9.41
CA THR A 377 -6.98 -1.63 -9.58
C THR A 377 -7.98 -0.52 -9.89
N GLU A 378 -7.89 0.61 -9.20
CA GLU A 378 -8.78 1.77 -9.39
C GLU A 378 -8.53 2.51 -10.71
N LEU A 379 -7.27 2.84 -11.02
CA LEU A 379 -6.89 3.57 -12.24
C LEU A 379 -7.28 2.78 -13.50
N ILE A 380 -7.17 1.45 -13.45
CA ILE A 380 -7.57 0.57 -14.56
C ILE A 380 -9.08 0.23 -14.50
N GLY A 381 -9.73 0.39 -13.35
CA GLY A 381 -11.12 -0.01 -13.13
C GLY A 381 -11.33 -1.52 -13.11
N ALA A 382 -10.31 -2.28 -12.69
CA ALA A 382 -10.37 -3.73 -12.55
C ALA A 382 -11.23 -4.16 -11.36
N ASP A 383 -11.76 -5.39 -11.41
CA ASP A 383 -12.63 -5.90 -10.35
C ASP A 383 -11.83 -6.39 -9.15
N THR A 384 -10.65 -6.98 -9.33
CA THR A 384 -9.76 -7.42 -8.24
C THR A 384 -8.33 -7.52 -8.76
N GLY A 385 -7.37 -7.78 -7.88
CA GLY A 385 -6.00 -8.02 -8.25
C GLY A 385 -5.15 -8.53 -7.10
N SER A 386 -3.89 -8.80 -7.41
CA SER A 386 -2.85 -9.23 -6.49
C SER A 386 -1.47 -8.77 -6.95
N ILE A 387 -0.57 -8.48 -6.02
CA ILE A 387 0.87 -8.37 -6.26
C ILE A 387 1.54 -9.55 -5.57
N ALA A 388 2.19 -10.41 -6.37
CA ALA A 388 2.94 -11.54 -5.86
C ALA A 388 4.43 -11.22 -5.83
N VAL A 389 5.09 -11.47 -4.71
CA VAL A 389 6.51 -11.23 -4.51
C VAL A 389 7.31 -12.48 -4.89
N VAL A 390 8.45 -12.30 -5.54
CA VAL A 390 9.36 -13.41 -5.86
C VAL A 390 10.11 -13.84 -4.60
N SER A 391 10.08 -15.13 -4.31
CA SER A 391 10.77 -15.79 -3.21
C SER A 391 11.52 -17.00 -3.75
N GLU A 392 12.74 -17.23 -3.28
CA GLU A 392 13.54 -18.39 -3.68
C GLU A 392 13.49 -19.48 -2.61
N ARG A 393 13.16 -20.71 -3.02
CA ARG A 393 13.07 -21.90 -2.15
C ARG A 393 13.70 -23.08 -2.88
N ASP A 394 14.68 -23.72 -2.25
CA ASP A 394 15.40 -24.89 -2.79
C ASP A 394 15.93 -24.71 -4.22
N GLY A 395 16.38 -23.49 -4.56
CA GLY A 395 16.91 -23.13 -5.88
C GLY A 395 15.85 -22.91 -6.97
N MET A 396 14.55 -22.95 -6.62
CA MET A 396 13.45 -22.55 -7.51
C MET A 396 12.84 -21.22 -7.08
N LYS A 397 12.47 -20.39 -8.07
CA LYS A 397 11.74 -19.14 -7.83
C LYS A 397 10.24 -19.41 -7.74
N TRP A 398 9.61 -18.84 -6.73
CA TRP A 398 8.18 -18.93 -6.43
C TRP A 398 7.60 -17.53 -6.31
N LEU A 399 6.34 -17.38 -6.70
CA LEU A 399 5.55 -16.18 -6.49
C LEU A 399 4.65 -16.38 -5.28
N VAL A 400 4.79 -15.51 -4.29
CA VAL A 400 4.12 -15.61 -3.00
C VAL A 400 3.28 -14.36 -2.77
N VAL A 401 1.99 -14.56 -2.56
CA VAL A 401 1.08 -13.53 -2.03
C VAL A 401 0.81 -13.80 -0.56
N GLU A 402 0.58 -15.06 -0.22
CA GLU A 402 0.36 -15.55 1.15
C GLU A 402 1.36 -16.67 1.46
N ASP A 403 1.89 -16.68 2.69
CA ASP A 403 2.72 -17.77 3.18
C ASP A 403 1.88 -19.00 3.59
N GLU A 404 2.55 -20.09 3.98
CA GLU A 404 1.91 -21.34 4.41
C GLU A 404 1.13 -21.21 5.72
N ALA A 405 1.39 -20.16 6.51
CA ALA A 405 0.66 -19.83 7.73
C ALA A 405 -0.55 -18.89 7.46
N GLY A 406 -0.74 -18.43 6.21
CA GLY A 406 -1.80 -17.51 5.81
C GLY A 406 -1.48 -16.04 6.04
N ASN A 407 -0.22 -15.67 6.33
CA ASN A 407 0.19 -14.27 6.40
C ASN A 407 0.39 -13.71 4.99
N ILE A 408 -0.07 -12.47 4.78
CA ILE A 408 0.07 -11.78 3.49
C ILE A 408 1.49 -11.22 3.39
N ILE A 409 2.27 -11.74 2.44
CA ILE A 409 3.61 -11.24 2.08
C ILE A 409 3.52 -10.26 0.91
N GLY A 410 2.67 -10.56 -0.08
CA GLY A 410 2.40 -9.71 -1.22
C GLY A 410 1.27 -8.71 -0.95
N ALA A 411 0.38 -8.53 -1.93
CA ALA A 411 -0.87 -7.81 -1.75
C ALA A 411 -2.01 -8.50 -2.50
N LYS A 412 -3.23 -8.40 -1.97
CA LYS A 412 -4.48 -8.81 -2.62
C LYS A 412 -5.62 -7.91 -2.20
N ASN A 413 -6.54 -7.59 -3.11
CA ASN A 413 -7.71 -6.75 -2.84
C ASN A 413 -9.03 -7.52 -3.06
N LYS A 414 -10.10 -7.11 -2.38
CA LYS A 414 -11.42 -7.79 -2.37
C LYS A 414 -11.35 -9.28 -2.01
N GLU A 415 -10.96 -9.58 -0.76
CA GLU A 415 -10.76 -10.94 -0.20
C GLU A 415 -11.94 -11.92 -0.40
N TRP A 416 -13.17 -11.41 -0.58
CA TRP A 416 -14.35 -12.25 -0.87
C TRP A 416 -14.31 -12.94 -2.24
N LEU A 417 -13.52 -12.43 -3.21
CA LEU A 417 -13.35 -13.02 -4.53
C LEU A 417 -12.19 -14.04 -4.59
N LYS A 418 -11.12 -13.80 -3.83
CA LYS A 418 -9.91 -14.64 -3.72
C LYS A 418 -9.53 -14.83 -2.26
N LYS A 419 -10.14 -15.82 -1.58
CA LYS A 419 -9.90 -16.07 -0.16
C LYS A 419 -8.46 -16.46 0.15
N TYR A 420 -7.85 -17.30 -0.69
CA TYR A 420 -6.48 -17.77 -0.54
C TYR A 420 -5.81 -17.85 -1.92
N ILE A 421 -4.60 -17.30 -2.06
CA ILE A 421 -3.78 -17.40 -3.26
C ILE A 421 -2.56 -18.27 -2.93
N PRO A 422 -2.48 -19.52 -3.43
CA PRO A 422 -1.35 -20.39 -3.16
C PRO A 422 -0.06 -19.85 -3.82
N PRO A 423 1.11 -20.22 -3.30
CA PRO A 423 2.38 -19.96 -3.98
C PRO A 423 2.40 -20.62 -5.36
N PHE A 424 2.90 -19.90 -6.38
CA PHE A 424 3.05 -20.43 -7.73
C PHE A 424 4.51 -20.57 -8.12
N PRO A 425 4.94 -21.69 -8.72
CA PRO A 425 6.29 -21.79 -9.28
C PRO A 425 6.43 -20.84 -10.48
N VAL A 426 7.62 -20.26 -10.64
CA VAL A 426 7.97 -19.49 -11.84
C VAL A 426 8.45 -20.45 -12.92
N GLY A 427 7.75 -20.45 -14.06
CA GLY A 427 8.11 -21.30 -15.20
C GLY A 427 7.13 -21.18 -16.38
N GLY A 428 7.52 -21.76 -17.50
CA GLY A 428 6.79 -21.84 -18.76
C GLY A 428 6.17 -23.21 -19.00
N THR A 429 6.26 -23.69 -20.25
CA THR A 429 5.64 -24.96 -20.69
C THR A 429 6.28 -26.20 -20.07
N GLU A 430 7.44 -26.06 -19.44
CA GLU A 430 8.12 -27.11 -18.68
C GLU A 430 7.40 -27.51 -17.40
N LEU A 431 6.55 -26.62 -16.85
CA LEU A 431 5.71 -26.94 -15.70
C LEU A 431 4.52 -27.82 -16.10
N ALA A 432 4.09 -28.69 -15.18
CA ALA A 432 2.86 -29.45 -15.32
C ALA A 432 1.66 -28.48 -15.44
N PRO A 433 0.63 -28.78 -16.25
CA PRO A 433 -0.51 -27.88 -16.45
C PRO A 433 -1.16 -27.36 -15.16
N GLU A 434 -1.23 -28.21 -14.13
CA GLU A 434 -1.75 -27.89 -12.79
C GLU A 434 -0.94 -26.84 -12.02
N ASP A 435 0.35 -26.69 -12.34
CA ASP A 435 1.28 -25.76 -11.69
C ASP A 435 1.45 -24.45 -12.47
N ARG A 436 0.92 -24.37 -13.69
CA ARG A 436 1.00 -23.17 -14.52
C ARG A 436 0.08 -22.08 -13.98
N SER A 437 0.59 -20.85 -13.97
CA SER A 437 -0.18 -19.66 -13.65
C SER A 437 0.24 -18.50 -14.54
N LEU A 438 -0.68 -17.54 -14.75
CA LEU A 438 -0.40 -16.35 -15.55
C LEU A 438 0.76 -15.57 -14.97
N THR A 439 0.77 -15.42 -13.64
CA THR A 439 1.82 -14.68 -12.92
C THR A 439 3.16 -15.40 -12.99
N GLY A 440 3.19 -16.72 -12.86
CA GLY A 440 4.40 -17.54 -13.00
C GLY A 440 5.01 -17.43 -14.41
N TYR A 441 4.17 -17.47 -15.44
CA TYR A 441 4.59 -17.31 -16.83
C TYR A 441 5.15 -15.91 -17.11
N VAL A 442 4.50 -14.86 -16.60
CA VAL A 442 4.95 -13.47 -16.74
C VAL A 442 6.28 -13.24 -16.02
N ALA A 443 6.48 -13.83 -14.83
CA ALA A 443 7.76 -13.79 -14.14
C ALA A 443 8.87 -14.53 -14.91
N TYR A 444 8.54 -15.67 -15.54
CA TYR A 444 9.50 -16.45 -16.33
C TYR A 444 9.93 -15.73 -17.61
N THR A 445 8.96 -15.23 -18.38
CA THR A 445 9.21 -14.57 -19.67
C THR A 445 9.69 -13.13 -19.56
N LYS A 446 9.48 -12.49 -18.40
CA LYS A 446 9.66 -11.05 -18.18
C LYS A 446 8.80 -10.18 -19.13
N GLN A 447 7.76 -10.76 -19.72
CA GLN A 447 6.86 -10.08 -20.65
C GLN A 447 5.44 -10.03 -20.08
N PRO A 448 4.72 -8.91 -20.22
CA PRO A 448 3.32 -8.82 -19.79
C PRO A 448 2.43 -9.73 -20.66
N LYS A 449 1.34 -10.24 -20.08
CA LYS A 449 0.35 -11.06 -20.80
C LYS A 449 -1.08 -10.65 -20.40
N ILE A 450 -1.95 -10.51 -21.41
CA ILE A 450 -3.40 -10.32 -21.25
C ILE A 450 -4.09 -11.64 -21.60
N ILE A 451 -5.02 -12.05 -20.75
CA ILE A 451 -5.98 -13.12 -21.00
C ILE A 451 -7.35 -12.47 -21.18
N ALA A 452 -7.81 -12.42 -22.43
CA ALA A 452 -9.11 -11.86 -22.79
C ALA A 452 -10.29 -12.71 -22.27
N ARG A 453 -10.11 -14.04 -22.21
CA ARG A 453 -11.11 -15.02 -21.76
C ARG A 453 -10.43 -16.16 -21.03
N VAL A 454 -10.65 -16.30 -19.72
CA VAL A 454 -9.94 -17.29 -18.90
C VAL A 454 -10.33 -18.74 -19.23
N GLU A 455 -11.57 -18.98 -19.68
CA GLU A 455 -12.07 -20.30 -20.01
C GLU A 455 -11.37 -20.90 -21.24
N LEU A 456 -10.91 -20.04 -22.16
CA LEU A 456 -10.12 -20.47 -23.32
C LEU A 456 -8.69 -20.88 -22.92
N GLU A 457 -8.20 -20.39 -21.79
CA GLU A 457 -6.88 -20.71 -21.22
C GLU A 457 -6.93 -21.89 -20.24
N GLN A 458 -8.11 -22.38 -19.85
CA GLN A 458 -8.28 -23.56 -18.98
C GLN A 458 -8.03 -24.91 -19.72
N GLY A 459 -7.67 -24.89 -21.01
CA GLY A 459 -7.27 -26.07 -21.78
C GLY A 459 -5.83 -26.55 -21.48
N SER A 460 -5.45 -27.72 -22.00
CA SER A 460 -4.20 -28.47 -21.69
C SER A 460 -2.86 -27.76 -22.04
N GLY A 461 -2.87 -26.50 -22.43
CA GLY A 461 -1.69 -25.72 -22.78
C GLY A 461 -1.66 -24.27 -22.28
N GLY A 462 -2.69 -23.79 -21.57
CA GLY A 462 -2.78 -22.40 -21.15
C GLY A 462 -1.98 -22.08 -19.88
N PHE A 463 -1.90 -20.79 -19.57
CA PHE A 463 -1.22 -20.26 -18.38
C PHE A 463 -2.22 -19.51 -17.49
N HIS A 464 -3.26 -20.21 -17.05
CA HIS A 464 -4.26 -19.69 -16.12
C HIS A 464 -4.58 -20.73 -15.05
N ARG A 465 -4.74 -20.27 -13.80
CA ARG A 465 -5.15 -21.10 -12.67
C ARG A 465 -6.40 -20.52 -12.05
N SER A 466 -7.50 -21.28 -12.08
CA SER A 466 -8.79 -20.80 -11.59
C SER A 466 -8.74 -20.59 -10.08
N MET A 467 -8.95 -19.35 -9.65
CA MET A 467 -9.10 -18.97 -8.24
C MET A 467 -10.57 -18.71 -7.88
N SER A 468 -11.41 -18.46 -8.90
CA SER A 468 -12.84 -18.21 -8.80
C SER A 468 -13.46 -18.33 -10.19
N ASP A 469 -14.57 -19.04 -10.30
CA ASP A 469 -15.30 -19.24 -11.57
C ASP A 469 -15.96 -17.95 -12.10
N LEU A 470 -15.98 -16.90 -11.26
CA LEU A 470 -16.54 -15.59 -11.60
C LEU A 470 -15.59 -14.76 -12.46
N LEU A 471 -14.28 -15.03 -12.45
CA LEU A 471 -13.29 -14.27 -13.21
C LEU A 471 -13.41 -14.62 -14.69
N LYS A 472 -13.39 -13.60 -15.55
CA LYS A 472 -13.60 -13.73 -17.01
C LYS A 472 -12.41 -13.26 -17.83
N SER A 473 -11.64 -12.28 -17.35
CA SER A 473 -10.41 -11.82 -18.01
C SER A 473 -9.35 -11.42 -16.99
N GLU A 474 -8.07 -11.43 -17.40
CA GLU A 474 -6.92 -11.17 -16.53
C GLU A 474 -5.80 -10.42 -17.28
N ILE A 475 -5.00 -9.66 -16.55
CA ILE A 475 -3.75 -9.06 -17.05
C ILE A 475 -2.67 -9.22 -15.99
N ALA A 476 -1.45 -9.57 -16.41
CA ALA A 476 -0.30 -9.60 -15.52
C ALA A 476 0.93 -8.92 -16.13
N VAL A 477 1.67 -8.21 -15.30
CA VAL A 477 2.84 -7.41 -15.66
C VAL A 477 3.96 -7.64 -14.64
N PRO A 478 5.21 -7.88 -15.09
CA PRO A 478 6.33 -8.07 -14.18
C PRO A 478 6.85 -6.72 -13.66
N ILE A 479 7.27 -6.71 -12.40
CA ILE A 479 8.04 -5.63 -11.79
C ILE A 479 9.51 -6.05 -11.84
N ILE A 480 10.32 -5.28 -12.57
CA ILE A 480 11.71 -5.62 -12.86
C ILE A 480 12.63 -4.56 -12.23
N CYS A 481 13.61 -5.00 -11.45
CA CYS A 481 14.68 -4.16 -10.93
C CYS A 481 16.01 -4.87 -11.17
N ASP A 482 17.00 -4.15 -11.69
CA ASP A 482 18.36 -4.68 -11.98
C ASP A 482 18.32 -6.00 -12.79
N ASP A 483 17.50 -6.04 -13.84
CA ASP A 483 17.25 -7.19 -14.73
C ASP A 483 16.62 -8.44 -14.08
N GLU A 484 16.23 -8.38 -12.81
CA GLU A 484 15.54 -9.45 -12.08
C GLU A 484 14.04 -9.11 -11.91
N VAL A 485 13.17 -10.11 -12.05
CA VAL A 485 11.76 -9.95 -11.67
C VAL A 485 11.67 -10.07 -10.15
N ILE A 486 11.24 -9.00 -9.49
CA ILE A 486 11.12 -8.95 -8.02
C ILE A 486 9.68 -9.17 -7.54
N ALA A 487 8.70 -8.90 -8.40
CA ALA A 487 7.28 -9.10 -8.15
C ALA A 487 6.49 -9.14 -9.46
N VAL A 488 5.22 -9.57 -9.40
CA VAL A 488 4.28 -9.53 -10.52
C VAL A 488 2.97 -8.91 -10.07
N ILE A 489 2.49 -7.90 -10.79
CA ILE A 489 1.16 -7.33 -10.60
C ILE A 489 0.18 -8.08 -11.50
N CYS A 490 -0.91 -8.58 -10.94
CA CYS A 490 -1.99 -9.25 -11.68
C CYS A 490 -3.32 -8.58 -11.34
N LEU A 491 -4.09 -8.17 -12.36
CA LEU A 491 -5.45 -7.68 -12.19
C LEU A 491 -6.43 -8.61 -12.90
N ASN A 492 -7.66 -8.71 -12.40
CA ASN A 492 -8.69 -9.60 -12.91
C ASN A 492 -10.03 -8.84 -13.03
N SER A 493 -10.85 -9.24 -13.99
CA SER A 493 -12.20 -8.70 -14.19
C SER A 493 -13.25 -9.80 -14.30
N LEU A 494 -14.46 -9.47 -13.86
CA LEU A 494 -15.69 -10.25 -14.03
C LEU A 494 -16.25 -10.13 -15.45
N ARG A 495 -15.67 -9.29 -16.31
CA ARG A 495 -16.06 -9.07 -17.70
C ARG A 495 -15.06 -9.70 -18.66
N TYR A 496 -15.57 -10.27 -19.75
CA TYR A 496 -14.73 -10.73 -20.86
C TYR A 496 -14.07 -9.54 -21.55
N GLU A 497 -12.84 -9.72 -22.05
CA GLU A 497 -12.15 -8.75 -22.91
C GLU A 497 -12.05 -7.32 -22.33
N PHE A 498 -11.99 -7.24 -20.99
CA PHE A 498 -11.95 -5.98 -20.27
C PHE A 498 -10.59 -5.28 -20.41
N PHE A 499 -9.50 -6.04 -20.36
CA PHE A 499 -8.15 -5.47 -20.40
C PHE A 499 -7.70 -5.13 -21.83
N SER A 500 -7.21 -3.90 -22.00
CA SER A 500 -6.70 -3.36 -23.27
C SER A 500 -5.18 -3.20 -23.25
N GLU A 501 -4.60 -2.92 -24.41
CA GLU A 501 -3.18 -2.57 -24.55
C GLU A 501 -2.79 -1.27 -23.82
N GLU A 502 -3.75 -0.39 -23.59
CA GLU A 502 -3.56 0.80 -22.77
C GLU A 502 -3.47 0.44 -21.28
N HIS A 503 -4.36 -0.43 -20.79
CA HIS A 503 -4.28 -0.96 -19.42
C HIS A 503 -2.93 -1.67 -19.18
N ARG A 504 -2.40 -2.39 -20.18
CA ARG A 504 -1.06 -2.99 -20.13
C ARG A 504 0.03 -1.95 -19.93
N ARG A 505 0.04 -0.90 -20.77
CA ARG A 505 1.02 0.20 -20.69
C ARG A 505 0.98 0.91 -19.33
N ILE A 506 -0.20 1.23 -18.84
CA ILE A 506 -0.38 1.86 -17.53
C ILE A 506 0.16 0.98 -16.41
N LEU A 507 -0.18 -0.30 -16.41
CA LEU A 507 0.27 -1.23 -15.38
C LEU A 507 1.80 -1.45 -15.44
N GLN A 508 2.40 -1.40 -16.62
CA GLN A 508 3.86 -1.39 -16.82
C GLN A 508 4.52 -0.13 -16.28
N ILE A 509 3.92 1.05 -16.46
CA ILE A 509 4.40 2.30 -15.87
C ILE A 509 4.39 2.20 -14.34
N ILE A 510 3.28 1.75 -13.75
CA ILE A 510 3.15 1.55 -12.30
C ILE A 510 4.24 0.59 -11.79
N GLY A 511 4.41 -0.56 -12.45
CA GLY A 511 5.44 -1.53 -12.10
C GLY A 511 6.85 -0.92 -12.17
N SER A 512 7.16 -0.18 -13.24
CA SER A 512 8.48 0.42 -13.45
C SER A 512 8.81 1.50 -12.42
N LEU A 513 7.85 2.37 -12.09
CA LEU A 513 8.04 3.45 -11.11
C LEU A 513 8.23 2.90 -9.68
N THR A 514 7.54 1.82 -9.34
CA THR A 514 7.57 1.23 -8.00
C THR A 514 8.71 0.23 -7.79
N ALA A 515 9.32 -0.27 -8.87
CA ALA A 515 10.33 -1.33 -8.82
C ALA A 515 11.49 -1.06 -7.85
N ARG A 516 12.11 0.12 -7.95
CA ARG A 516 13.27 0.49 -7.10
C ARG A 516 12.90 0.50 -5.62
N HIS A 517 11.76 1.12 -5.30
CA HIS A 517 11.30 1.24 -3.92
C HIS A 517 10.91 -0.12 -3.32
N ILE A 518 10.25 -0.98 -4.09
CA ILE A 518 9.93 -2.36 -3.69
C ILE A 518 11.21 -3.15 -3.40
N SER A 519 12.22 -3.02 -4.27
CA SER A 519 13.52 -3.67 -4.09
C SER A 519 14.24 -3.19 -2.82
N ASP A 520 14.21 -1.89 -2.55
CA ASP A 520 14.83 -1.32 -1.35
C ASP A 520 14.14 -1.80 -0.07
N LEU A 521 12.81 -1.83 -0.04
CA LEU A 521 12.04 -2.35 1.10
C LEU A 521 12.30 -3.84 1.35
N GLN A 522 12.31 -4.67 0.29
CA GLN A 522 12.68 -6.10 0.41
C GLN A 522 14.08 -6.30 0.99
N ARG A 523 15.04 -5.45 0.59
CA ARG A 523 16.41 -5.50 1.09
C ARG A 523 16.49 -5.09 2.57
N ILE A 524 15.75 -4.05 2.96
CA ILE A 524 15.68 -3.60 4.36
C ILE A 524 15.11 -4.70 5.26
N GLU A 525 13.98 -5.30 4.89
CA GLU A 525 13.36 -6.38 5.68
C GLU A 525 14.31 -7.59 5.82
N ARG A 526 15.01 -7.98 4.75
CA ARG A 526 16.02 -9.06 4.81
C ARG A 526 17.15 -8.72 5.77
N LEU A 527 17.72 -7.52 5.68
CA LEU A 527 18.80 -7.07 6.55
C LEU A 527 18.36 -6.97 8.02
N GLN A 528 17.15 -6.49 8.30
CA GLN A 528 16.59 -6.49 9.66
C GLN A 528 16.40 -7.90 10.20
N GLY A 529 15.94 -8.84 9.38
CA GLY A 529 15.84 -10.26 9.73
C GLY A 529 17.21 -10.89 10.07
N GLU A 530 18.23 -10.61 9.27
CA GLU A 530 19.61 -11.05 9.53
C GLU A 530 20.16 -10.43 10.81
N VAL A 531 19.99 -9.12 11.01
CA VAL A 531 20.41 -8.44 12.24
C VAL A 531 19.71 -9.02 13.46
N ASN A 532 18.41 -9.31 13.39
CA ASN A 532 17.68 -9.94 14.49
C ASN A 532 18.18 -11.36 14.79
N ARG A 533 18.44 -12.17 13.76
CA ARG A 533 19.04 -13.51 13.93
C ARG A 533 20.43 -13.44 14.53
N LEU A 534 21.30 -12.57 13.99
CA LEU A 534 22.64 -12.34 14.52
C LEU A 534 22.60 -11.80 15.96
N THR A 535 21.65 -10.93 16.30
CA THR A 535 21.46 -10.43 17.68
C THR A 535 20.99 -11.55 18.61
N THR A 536 20.18 -12.48 18.12
CA THR A 536 19.72 -13.67 18.85
C THR A 536 20.86 -14.68 19.03
N ASP A 537 21.72 -14.86 18.01
CA ASP A 537 22.92 -15.69 18.08
C ASP A 537 24.00 -15.09 19.00
N VAL A 538 24.09 -13.76 19.05
CA VAL A 538 24.93 -13.03 20.02
C VAL A 538 24.38 -13.17 21.45
N ALA A 539 23.09 -13.45 21.63
CA ALA A 539 22.47 -13.74 22.93
C ALA A 539 22.63 -15.20 23.39
N TYR A 540 23.55 -15.96 22.77
CA TYR A 540 23.77 -17.37 23.10
C TYR A 540 24.23 -17.63 24.55
N LYS A 541 23.34 -18.30 25.29
CA LYS A 541 23.46 -19.05 26.55
C LYS A 541 24.29 -20.33 26.50
N ASP A 542 25.57 -20.39 26.86
CA ASP A 542 26.25 -21.71 26.96
C ASP A 542 25.73 -22.50 28.19
N PRO A 543 25.14 -23.71 28.04
CA PRO A 543 24.66 -24.51 29.16
C PRO A 543 25.76 -24.93 30.14
N HIS A 544 27.03 -24.88 29.72
CA HIS A 544 28.19 -25.25 30.52
C HIS A 544 28.82 -24.07 31.30
N VAL A 545 28.30 -22.85 31.15
CA VAL A 545 28.76 -21.66 31.87
C VAL A 545 27.74 -21.29 32.94
N SER A 546 28.04 -21.61 34.21
CA SER A 546 27.14 -21.41 35.35
C SER A 546 27.15 -19.99 35.92
N SER A 547 27.98 -19.08 35.38
CA SER A 547 28.26 -17.76 35.96
C SER A 547 27.64 -16.58 35.20
N TYR A 548 26.66 -16.81 34.32
CA TYR A 548 25.92 -15.72 33.68
C TYR A 548 25.14 -14.89 34.70
N ARG A 549 25.50 -13.61 34.86
CA ARG A 549 24.79 -12.62 35.68
C ARG A 549 24.23 -11.51 34.78
N LEU A 550 23.09 -10.93 35.16
CA LEU A 550 22.44 -9.81 34.45
C LEU A 550 22.27 -10.04 32.92
N GLY A 551 21.84 -11.24 32.52
CA GLY A 551 21.71 -11.61 31.11
C GLY A 551 22.98 -12.27 30.58
N ASN A 552 24.05 -11.49 30.37
CA ASN A 552 25.24 -11.94 29.61
C ASN A 552 26.59 -11.76 30.35
N ILE A 553 26.66 -11.19 31.56
CA ILE A 553 27.95 -10.95 32.26
C ILE A 553 28.50 -12.29 32.71
N ILE A 554 29.68 -12.67 32.19
CA ILE A 554 30.33 -13.96 32.51
C ILE A 554 31.40 -13.73 33.58
N GLY A 555 31.28 -14.43 34.70
CA GLY A 555 32.27 -14.39 35.77
C GLY A 555 31.69 -14.33 37.18
N ASN A 556 32.50 -14.76 38.15
CA ASN A 556 32.19 -14.77 39.59
C ASN A 556 33.17 -13.91 40.42
N SER A 557 34.07 -13.17 39.79
CA SER A 557 35.03 -12.32 40.48
C SER A 557 34.31 -11.25 41.31
N PRO A 558 34.86 -10.86 42.48
CA PRO A 558 34.34 -9.75 43.26
C PRO A 558 34.23 -8.46 42.44
N LYS A 559 35.19 -8.25 41.51
CA LYS A 559 35.22 -7.08 40.62
C LYS A 559 34.11 -7.08 39.57
N SER A 560 33.75 -8.23 39.02
CA SER A 560 32.57 -8.32 38.14
C SER A 560 31.26 -8.15 38.93
N GLN A 561 31.23 -8.56 40.20
CA GLN A 561 30.07 -8.32 41.06
C GLN A 561 29.86 -6.84 41.40
N GLU A 562 30.94 -6.08 41.66
CA GLU A 562 30.87 -4.62 41.85
C GLU A 562 30.18 -3.93 40.66
N VAL A 563 30.45 -4.38 39.43
CA VAL A 563 29.82 -3.84 38.21
C VAL A 563 28.33 -4.17 38.15
N VAL A 564 27.94 -5.41 38.47
CA VAL A 564 26.54 -5.85 38.54
C VAL A 564 25.77 -5.06 39.59
N ASP A 565 26.35 -4.90 40.78
CA ASP A 565 25.74 -4.19 41.89
C ASP A 565 25.56 -2.71 41.56
N PHE A 566 26.53 -2.10 40.88
CA PHE A 566 26.40 -0.74 40.36
C PHE A 566 25.19 -0.61 39.43
N ILE A 567 25.08 -1.47 38.40
CA ILE A 567 23.96 -1.44 37.43
C ILE A 567 22.63 -1.58 38.16
N ASN A 568 22.50 -2.56 39.06
CA ASN A 568 21.26 -2.79 39.81
C ASN A 568 20.89 -1.62 40.72
N THR A 569 21.89 -0.93 41.28
CA THR A 569 21.68 0.21 42.19
C THR A 569 21.25 1.45 41.42
N VAL A 570 21.89 1.76 40.27
CA VAL A 570 21.62 2.99 39.52
C VAL A 570 20.43 2.89 38.57
N SER A 571 20.06 1.69 38.11
CA SER A 571 19.01 1.53 37.10
C SER A 571 17.62 2.03 37.56
N PRO A 572 17.09 1.65 38.74
CA PRO A 572 15.77 2.12 39.18
C PRO A 572 15.64 3.66 39.30
N PRO A 573 16.55 4.41 39.95
CA PRO A 573 16.42 5.87 40.03
C PRO A 573 16.58 6.55 38.66
N LEU A 574 17.45 6.04 37.78
CA LEU A 574 17.60 6.56 36.43
C LEU A 574 16.37 6.31 35.56
N PHE A 575 15.80 5.11 35.63
CA PHE A 575 14.55 4.77 34.97
C PHE A 575 13.42 5.70 35.39
N ASN A 576 13.27 5.95 36.70
CA ASN A 576 12.28 6.89 37.20
C ASN A 576 12.45 8.28 36.55
N ARG A 577 13.68 8.81 36.49
CA ARG A 577 13.95 10.10 35.82
C ARG A 577 13.55 10.09 34.34
N ILE A 578 13.90 9.04 33.60
CA ILE A 578 13.58 8.89 32.17
C ILE A 578 12.05 8.97 31.95
N ILE A 579 11.25 8.27 32.77
CA ILE A 579 9.78 8.27 32.63
C ILE A 579 9.18 9.66 32.84
N TYR A 580 9.74 10.47 33.74
CA TYR A 580 9.19 11.79 34.07
C TYR A 580 9.49 12.86 33.01
N TRP A 581 10.38 12.62 32.04
CA TRP A 581 10.68 13.61 31.00
C TRP A 581 9.47 13.98 30.13
N ALA A 582 8.46 13.11 30.03
CA ALA A 582 7.19 13.40 29.35
C ALA A 582 6.22 14.26 30.18
N ARG A 583 6.38 14.34 31.51
CA ARG A 583 5.38 14.93 32.43
C ARG A 583 5.80 16.25 33.08
N ASN A 584 7.11 16.54 33.22
CA ASN A 584 7.57 17.76 33.91
C ASN A 584 8.76 18.42 33.20
N ILE A 585 8.58 19.67 32.74
CA ILE A 585 9.67 20.46 32.13
C ILE A 585 10.55 21.12 33.21
N LEU A 586 10.03 21.42 34.40
CA LEU A 586 10.67 22.34 35.36
C LEU A 586 11.74 21.72 36.29
N GLN A 587 11.73 20.41 36.59
CA GLN A 587 12.68 19.82 37.57
C GLN A 587 14.08 19.59 37.00
N GLU A 588 14.19 19.18 35.73
CA GLU A 588 15.49 18.87 35.08
C GLU A 588 16.30 20.14 34.75
N ALA A 589 15.67 21.31 34.65
CA ALA A 589 16.38 22.58 34.49
C ALA A 589 17.17 22.99 35.76
N THR A 590 16.84 22.41 36.91
CA THR A 590 17.48 22.71 38.20
C THR A 590 18.54 21.66 38.59
N ILE A 591 18.39 20.41 38.14
CA ILE A 591 19.25 19.27 38.52
C ILE A 591 20.20 18.88 37.36
N GLY A 592 19.87 19.26 36.12
CA GLY A 592 20.59 18.88 34.90
C GLY A 592 20.40 17.42 34.51
N LEU A 593 20.73 17.06 33.26
CA LEU A 593 20.50 15.70 32.73
C LEU A 593 21.40 14.64 33.38
N PRO A 594 20.89 13.43 33.67
CA PRO A 594 21.71 12.37 34.24
C PRO A 594 22.80 11.92 33.27
N SER A 595 24.00 11.67 33.80
CA SER A 595 25.08 11.06 33.04
C SER A 595 25.84 10.00 33.83
N ILE A 596 26.42 9.03 33.13
CA ILE A 596 27.31 8.01 33.68
C ILE A 596 28.64 8.06 32.93
N LEU A 597 29.75 8.21 33.66
CA LEU A 597 31.10 8.12 33.12
C LEU A 597 31.71 6.73 33.37
N VAL A 598 32.06 6.04 32.29
CA VAL A 598 32.65 4.69 32.30
C VAL A 598 34.13 4.75 31.92
N THR A 599 35.01 4.59 32.90
CA THR A 599 36.46 4.56 32.70
C THR A 599 36.99 3.13 32.70
N GLY A 600 38.21 2.92 32.21
CA GLY A 600 38.81 1.58 32.09
C GLY A 600 39.65 1.45 30.83
N GLN A 601 40.56 0.48 30.82
CA GLN A 601 41.47 0.26 29.67
C GLN A 601 40.70 -0.19 28.42
N THR A 602 41.27 0.03 27.24
CA THR A 602 40.72 -0.52 25.98
C THR A 602 40.48 -2.01 26.11
N GLY A 603 39.28 -2.46 25.78
CA GLY A 603 38.88 -3.87 25.87
C GLY A 603 38.41 -4.35 27.25
N SER A 604 38.19 -3.45 28.22
CA SER A 604 37.60 -3.81 29.52
C SER A 604 36.10 -4.14 29.46
N GLY A 605 35.46 -4.02 28.28
CA GLY A 605 34.04 -4.30 28.07
C GLY A 605 33.11 -3.12 28.37
N LYS A 606 33.50 -1.89 27.99
CA LYS A 606 32.67 -0.67 28.17
C LYS A 606 31.33 -0.75 27.45
N GLU A 607 31.34 -1.18 26.19
CA GLU A 607 30.11 -1.37 25.42
C GLU A 607 29.26 -2.51 26.02
N PHE A 608 29.92 -3.54 26.53
CA PHE A 608 29.26 -4.64 27.20
C PHE A 608 28.55 -4.17 28.49
N PHE A 609 29.20 -3.35 29.32
CA PHE A 609 28.56 -2.68 30.46
C PHE A 609 27.32 -1.89 30.03
N PHE A 610 27.44 -1.08 28.97
CA PHE A 610 26.33 -0.30 28.43
C PHE A 610 25.15 -1.18 28.02
N ASN A 611 25.39 -2.28 27.29
CA ASN A 611 24.33 -3.18 26.86
C ASN A 611 23.58 -3.82 28.03
N ASN A 612 24.28 -4.19 29.11
CA ASN A 612 23.63 -4.75 30.30
C ASN A 612 22.81 -3.69 31.05
N LEU A 613 23.32 -2.46 31.16
CA LEU A 613 22.57 -1.33 31.71
C LEU A 613 21.30 -1.05 30.88
N TYR A 614 21.44 -0.97 29.56
CA TYR A 614 20.34 -0.76 28.62
C TYR A 614 19.28 -1.85 28.76
N ASN A 615 19.68 -3.12 28.74
CA ASN A 615 18.77 -4.25 28.91
C ASN A 615 18.01 -4.18 30.24
N LYS A 616 18.68 -3.77 31.32
CA LYS A 616 18.04 -3.62 32.63
C LYS A 616 17.02 -2.49 32.64
N LEU A 617 17.35 -1.34 32.04
CA LEU A 617 16.42 -0.22 31.90
C LEU A 617 15.23 -0.58 30.99
N ASN A 618 15.48 -1.36 29.94
CA ASN A 618 14.47 -1.79 28.99
C ASN A 618 13.53 -2.85 29.60
N GLU A 619 14.04 -3.74 30.45
CA GLU A 619 13.23 -4.66 31.26
C GLU A 619 12.24 -3.89 32.15
N LEU A 620 12.71 -2.84 32.84
CA LEU A 620 11.86 -1.97 33.65
C LEU A 620 10.83 -1.23 32.79
N TYR A 621 11.24 -0.73 31.62
CA TYR A 621 10.33 -0.07 30.67
C TYR A 621 9.21 -0.99 30.18
N ARG A 622 9.56 -2.23 29.80
CA ARG A 622 8.56 -3.20 29.35
C ARG A 622 7.59 -3.59 30.46
N ARG A 623 8.10 -3.75 31.68
CA ARG A 623 7.29 -4.09 32.85
C ARG A 623 6.31 -2.97 33.23
N ASP A 624 6.77 -1.72 33.24
CA ASP A 624 6.04 -0.62 33.88
C ASP A 624 5.29 0.29 32.87
N LEU A 625 5.62 0.26 31.58
CA LEU A 625 5.02 1.15 30.56
C LEU A 625 4.49 0.44 29.31
N ASN A 626 5.31 -0.36 28.63
CA ASN A 626 4.94 -0.97 27.35
C ASN A 626 5.54 -2.37 27.17
N PRO A 627 4.77 -3.44 27.40
CA PRO A 627 5.25 -4.82 27.31
C PRO A 627 5.96 -5.20 26.00
N ASN A 628 5.58 -4.54 24.89
CA ASN A 628 6.12 -4.79 23.56
C ASN A 628 7.04 -3.66 23.06
N GLY A 629 7.33 -2.68 23.90
CA GLY A 629 8.13 -1.50 23.53
C GLY A 629 9.59 -1.60 23.95
N GLU A 630 10.39 -0.65 23.45
CA GLU A 630 11.79 -0.49 23.84
C GLU A 630 12.16 0.98 24.05
N LEU A 631 13.13 1.23 24.94
CA LEU A 631 13.70 2.57 25.11
C LEU A 631 14.51 2.97 23.86
N PRO A 632 14.31 4.18 23.30
CA PRO A 632 15.16 4.67 22.21
C PRO A 632 16.64 4.65 22.60
N VAL A 633 17.49 4.19 21.70
CA VAL A 633 18.93 4.09 21.96
C VAL A 633 19.76 4.43 20.74
N LYS A 634 20.83 5.20 20.96
CA LYS A 634 21.87 5.45 19.95
C LYS A 634 23.26 5.30 20.57
N LYS A 635 24.19 4.78 19.79
CA LYS A 635 25.61 4.67 20.14
C LYS A 635 26.41 5.46 19.12
N SER A 636 27.42 6.18 19.58
CA SER A 636 28.38 6.86 18.72
C SER A 636 29.77 6.78 19.33
N ASN A 637 30.78 6.64 18.47
CA ASN A 637 32.19 6.73 18.88
C ASN A 637 32.71 8.10 18.43
N ILE A 638 33.16 8.91 19.39
CA ILE A 638 33.61 10.28 19.16
C ILE A 638 34.90 10.30 18.31
N ALA A 639 35.75 9.29 18.44
CA ALA A 639 36.99 9.17 17.68
C ALA A 639 36.76 8.73 16.21
N ALA A 640 35.55 8.31 15.83
CA ALA A 640 35.26 7.84 14.48
C ALA A 640 35.19 8.96 13.43
N TYR A 641 34.97 10.21 13.87
CA TYR A 641 34.81 11.37 13.01
C TYR A 641 35.77 12.49 13.43
N ALA A 642 36.12 13.36 12.48
CA ALA A 642 37.01 14.49 12.73
C ALA A 642 36.28 15.83 12.54
N GLY A 643 36.53 16.78 13.44
CA GLY A 643 36.06 18.16 13.36
C GLY A 643 34.54 18.28 13.33
N ASP A 644 34.02 19.04 12.37
CA ASP A 644 32.59 19.37 12.27
C ASP A 644 31.68 18.13 12.05
N LEU A 645 32.22 16.99 11.62
CA LEU A 645 31.47 15.74 11.47
C LEU A 645 31.04 15.15 12.82
N THR A 646 31.90 15.20 13.83
CA THR A 646 31.57 14.74 15.20
C THR A 646 30.46 15.59 15.79
N TYR A 647 30.57 16.91 15.63
CA TYR A 647 29.52 17.84 16.05
C TYR A 647 28.20 17.58 15.32
N SER A 648 28.26 17.41 14.00
CA SER A 648 27.09 17.10 13.17
C SER A 648 26.42 15.77 13.58
N GLU A 649 27.19 14.75 13.93
CA GLU A 649 26.63 13.47 14.37
C GLU A 649 25.89 13.61 15.71
N LEU A 650 26.49 14.33 16.66
CA LEU A 650 25.91 14.51 18.00
C LEU A 650 24.69 15.43 18.01
N PHE A 651 24.82 16.60 17.38
CA PHE A 651 23.87 17.70 17.48
C PHE A 651 23.06 17.93 16.20
N GLY A 652 23.52 17.46 15.05
CA GLY A 652 22.88 17.68 13.75
C GLY A 652 23.47 18.88 13.01
N HIS A 653 23.01 19.08 11.77
CA HIS A 653 23.40 20.21 10.94
C HIS A 653 22.25 20.72 10.08
N LYS A 654 22.37 21.97 9.65
CA LYS A 654 21.54 22.57 8.60
C LYS A 654 22.20 22.39 7.24
N LYS A 655 21.43 22.29 6.17
CA LYS A 655 21.92 22.26 4.79
C LYS A 655 22.89 23.42 4.56
N GLY A 656 24.05 23.11 3.99
CA GLY A 656 25.12 24.07 3.73
C GLY A 656 26.00 24.40 4.94
N ALA A 657 25.87 23.72 6.07
CA ALA A 657 26.71 23.95 7.25
C ALA A 657 28.20 23.58 7.04
N PHE A 658 28.49 22.63 6.16
CA PHE A 658 29.85 22.24 5.74
C PHE A 658 29.82 21.59 4.36
N THR A 659 31.00 21.38 3.76
CA THR A 659 31.15 20.72 2.46
C THR A 659 30.63 19.28 2.52
N GLY A 660 29.53 18.99 1.83
CA GLY A 660 28.83 17.69 1.87
C GLY A 660 27.50 17.70 2.63
N ALA A 661 27.13 18.80 3.28
CA ALA A 661 25.83 18.99 3.94
C ALA A 661 24.71 19.33 2.93
N TYR A 662 24.32 18.37 2.09
CA TYR A 662 23.31 18.57 1.03
C TYR A 662 21.87 18.73 1.56
N THR A 663 21.62 18.25 2.78
CA THR A 663 20.30 18.22 3.44
C THR A 663 20.43 18.61 4.92
N ASP A 664 19.32 18.96 5.55
CA ASP A 664 19.28 19.10 7.01
C ASP A 664 19.36 17.71 7.66
N ARG A 665 20.08 17.59 8.78
CA ARG A 665 20.21 16.33 9.54
C ARG A 665 19.99 16.56 11.03
N ARG A 666 19.23 15.67 11.66
CA ARG A 666 19.08 15.60 13.12
C ARG A 666 20.28 14.87 13.72
N GLY A 667 20.80 15.35 14.85
CA GLY A 667 21.85 14.65 15.59
C GLY A 667 21.28 13.54 16.47
N ILE A 668 22.14 12.63 16.93
CA ILE A 668 21.70 11.49 17.75
C ILE A 668 20.99 11.92 19.05
N LEU A 669 21.34 13.09 19.61
CA LEU A 669 20.68 13.61 20.81
C LEU A 669 19.22 13.99 20.51
N GLU A 670 18.92 14.49 19.32
CA GLU A 670 17.56 14.83 18.88
C GLU A 670 16.77 13.60 18.43
N GLU A 671 17.44 12.62 17.81
CA GLU A 671 16.82 11.35 17.40
C GLU A 671 16.43 10.47 18.61
N THR A 672 17.10 10.65 19.75
CA THR A 672 16.97 9.78 20.93
C THR A 672 16.24 10.46 22.10
N ILE A 673 15.39 11.44 21.82
CA ILE A 673 14.60 12.13 22.85
C ILE A 673 13.83 11.10 23.69
N GLY A 674 13.98 11.19 25.02
CA GLY A 674 13.32 10.25 25.93
C GLY A 674 14.09 8.94 26.16
N GLY A 675 15.26 8.80 25.56
CA GLY A 675 16.03 7.55 25.51
C GLY A 675 17.43 7.66 26.12
N ILE A 676 18.33 6.81 25.62
CA ILE A 676 19.68 6.62 26.15
C ILE A 676 20.70 6.79 25.03
N VAL A 677 21.74 7.58 25.26
CA VAL A 677 22.83 7.80 24.30
C VAL A 677 24.15 7.31 24.88
N PHE A 678 24.83 6.43 24.16
CA PHE A 678 26.18 5.97 24.48
C PHE A 678 27.22 6.70 23.64
N LEU A 679 28.17 7.35 24.30
CA LEU A 679 29.32 8.00 23.66
C LEU A 679 30.59 7.27 24.05
N ASP A 680 31.21 6.59 23.10
CA ASP A 680 32.53 6.00 23.30
C ASP A 680 33.64 6.99 22.96
N GLU A 681 34.78 6.83 23.63
CA GLU A 681 35.95 7.70 23.57
C GLU A 681 35.65 9.20 23.77
N ILE A 682 34.88 9.55 24.82
CA ILE A 682 34.57 10.95 25.17
C ILE A 682 35.83 11.82 25.39
N GLY A 683 36.95 11.21 25.77
CA GLY A 683 38.23 11.90 25.92
C GLY A 683 38.84 12.40 24.60
N ASP A 684 38.29 12.00 23.45
CA ASP A 684 38.69 12.48 22.12
C ASP A 684 37.81 13.61 21.57
N ALA A 685 36.83 14.08 22.35
CA ALA A 685 35.97 15.18 21.93
C ALA A 685 36.78 16.47 21.70
N ASP A 686 36.56 17.13 20.56
CA ASP A 686 37.17 18.42 20.28
C ASP A 686 36.58 19.53 21.17
N PRO A 687 37.28 20.67 21.38
CA PRO A 687 36.82 21.73 22.28
C PRO A 687 35.42 22.29 21.98
N LYS A 688 35.03 22.37 20.70
CA LYS A 688 33.71 22.90 20.30
C LYS A 688 32.61 21.91 20.68
N THR A 689 32.84 20.62 20.47
CA THR A 689 31.95 19.55 20.93
C THR A 689 31.84 19.53 22.46
N GLN A 690 32.96 19.70 23.19
CA GLN A 690 32.95 19.73 24.66
C GLN A 690 32.08 20.86 25.23
N VAL A 691 32.17 22.07 24.68
CA VAL A 691 31.33 23.21 25.10
C VAL A 691 29.84 22.91 24.90
N GLN A 692 29.50 22.32 23.76
CA GLN A 692 28.12 22.01 23.43
C GLN A 692 27.55 20.88 24.27
N LEU A 693 28.37 19.85 24.58
CA LEU A 693 27.99 18.75 25.47
C LEU A 693 27.75 19.25 26.90
N LEU A 694 28.55 20.18 27.39
CA LEU A 694 28.33 20.81 28.70
C LEU A 694 26.98 21.53 28.73
N ARG A 695 26.69 22.38 27.73
CA ARG A 695 25.40 23.07 27.60
C ARG A 695 24.23 22.08 27.58
N PHE A 696 24.39 20.98 26.85
CA PHE A 696 23.39 19.92 26.77
C PHE A 696 23.16 19.24 28.13
N LEU A 697 24.22 18.90 28.86
CA LEU A 697 24.09 18.24 30.16
C LEU A 697 23.53 19.15 31.26
N ASP A 698 23.71 20.45 31.15
CA ASP A 698 23.21 21.43 32.12
C ASP A 698 21.70 21.62 32.02
N ASN A 699 21.14 21.79 30.82
CA ASN A 699 19.70 22.10 30.66
C ASN A 699 18.99 21.40 29.50
N GLY A 700 19.66 20.46 28.82
CA GLY A 700 19.17 19.77 27.63
C GLY A 700 19.27 20.58 26.33
N GLY A 701 19.78 21.81 26.42
CA GLY A 701 19.87 22.75 25.31
C GLY A 701 21.05 22.50 24.40
N PHE A 702 20.83 22.50 23.08
CA PHE A 702 21.90 22.46 22.10
C PHE A 702 21.55 23.19 20.80
N VAL A 703 22.51 23.33 19.89
CA VAL A 703 22.36 24.01 18.61
C VAL A 703 22.95 23.13 17.52
N ARG A 704 22.33 23.11 16.34
CA ARG A 704 22.89 22.39 15.18
C ARG A 704 24.01 23.18 14.53
N LEU A 705 24.91 22.47 13.86
CA LEU A 705 25.93 23.13 13.05
C LEU A 705 25.28 23.96 11.93
N GLY A 706 25.65 25.23 11.81
CA GLY A 706 25.09 26.15 10.82
C GLY A 706 23.68 26.66 11.14
N GLU A 707 23.18 26.43 12.35
CA GLU A 707 21.90 26.93 12.86
C GLU A 707 22.15 27.80 14.10
N ASN A 708 21.31 28.80 14.36
CA ASN A 708 21.33 29.60 15.60
C ASN A 708 20.09 29.37 16.48
N ALA A 709 19.27 28.39 16.12
CA ALA A 709 18.07 28.04 16.86
C ALA A 709 18.43 27.08 17.99
N ASP A 710 18.06 27.44 19.22
CA ASP A 710 18.18 26.56 20.37
C ASP A 710 17.20 25.40 20.25
N ARG A 711 17.70 24.19 20.45
CA ARG A 711 16.96 22.92 20.49
C ARG A 711 17.10 22.32 21.87
N TYR A 712 16.14 21.50 22.26
CA TYR A 712 16.13 20.85 23.56
C TYR A 712 15.89 19.36 23.38
N SER A 713 16.71 18.56 24.05
CA SER A 713 16.51 17.11 24.17
C SER A 713 16.84 16.65 25.58
N ARG A 714 16.29 15.51 25.97
CA ARG A 714 16.52 14.85 27.25
C ARG A 714 16.84 13.40 27.00
N VAL A 715 18.06 13.02 27.34
CA VAL A 715 18.57 11.65 27.19
C VAL A 715 19.41 11.31 28.42
N LEU A 716 19.53 10.02 28.72
CA LEU A 716 20.54 9.53 29.66
C LEU A 716 21.85 9.39 28.89
N LEU A 717 22.86 10.19 29.26
CA LEU A 717 24.15 10.12 28.60
C LEU A 717 25.07 9.11 29.30
N VAL A 718 25.50 8.07 28.60
CA VAL A 718 26.53 7.15 29.08
C VAL A 718 27.80 7.40 28.28
N ALA A 719 28.78 8.05 28.89
CA ALA A 719 30.04 8.41 28.26
C ALA A 719 31.15 7.45 28.70
N ALA A 720 31.97 6.98 27.77
CA ALA A 720 33.06 6.05 28.05
C ALA A 720 34.38 6.55 27.47
N THR A 721 35.49 6.29 28.16
CA THR A 721 36.83 6.69 27.69
C THR A 721 37.92 5.81 28.27
N ASN A 722 38.93 5.49 27.47
CA ASN A 722 40.15 4.84 27.96
C ASN A 722 41.20 5.82 28.49
N LYS A 723 41.07 7.11 28.19
CA LYS A 723 42.02 8.16 28.58
C LYS A 723 41.87 8.51 30.06
N ASN A 724 42.99 8.91 30.66
CA ASN A 724 42.97 9.55 31.95
C ASN A 724 42.53 11.01 31.80
N LEU A 725 41.26 11.31 32.09
CA LEU A 725 40.70 12.64 31.92
C LEU A 725 41.39 13.69 32.80
N HIS A 726 41.96 13.32 33.95
CA HIS A 726 42.73 14.25 34.78
C HIS A 726 44.01 14.72 34.08
N ASP A 727 44.69 13.83 33.37
CA ASP A 727 45.89 14.18 32.59
C ASP A 727 45.51 15.03 31.37
N GLU A 728 44.38 14.75 30.73
CA GLU A 728 43.86 15.54 29.62
C GLU A 728 43.43 16.96 30.04
N ILE A 729 42.88 17.11 31.24
CA ILE A 729 42.58 18.42 31.85
C ILE A 729 43.86 19.17 32.15
N ALA A 730 44.85 18.52 32.79
CA ALA A 730 46.14 19.13 33.09
C ALA A 730 46.87 19.59 31.82
N ALA A 731 46.67 18.88 30.71
CA ALA A 731 47.21 19.24 29.40
C ALA A 731 46.35 20.24 28.61
N GLY A 732 45.24 20.74 29.16
CA GLY A 732 44.35 21.71 28.53
C GLY A 732 43.55 21.18 27.33
N ARG A 733 43.49 19.85 27.15
CA ARG A 733 42.77 19.19 26.04
C ARG A 733 41.34 18.81 26.40
N PHE A 734 41.03 18.68 27.68
CA PHE A 734 39.69 18.39 28.18
C PHE A 734 39.26 19.42 29.21
N ARG A 735 37.99 19.84 29.18
CA ARG A 735 37.48 20.84 30.11
C ARG A 735 37.12 20.24 31.46
N GLU A 736 37.56 20.90 32.52
CA GLU A 736 37.29 20.51 33.91
C GLU A 736 35.79 20.57 34.26
N ASP A 737 35.07 21.59 33.79
CA ASP A 737 33.64 21.74 34.02
C ASP A 737 32.81 20.59 33.41
N LEU A 738 33.11 20.20 32.17
CA LEU A 738 32.50 19.04 31.52
C LEU A 738 32.82 17.74 32.25
N TYR A 739 34.06 17.57 32.73
CA TYR A 739 34.44 16.40 33.53
C TYR A 739 33.57 16.27 34.78
N HIS A 740 33.44 17.34 35.55
CA HIS A 740 32.60 17.34 36.75
C HIS A 740 31.15 16.98 36.44
N ARG A 741 30.61 17.50 35.33
CA ARG A 741 29.24 17.21 34.91
C ARG A 741 29.02 15.75 34.50
N LEU A 742 29.99 15.16 33.80
CA LEU A 742 29.98 13.76 33.36
C LEU A 742 30.20 12.77 34.51
N SER A 743 31.01 13.15 35.51
CA SER A 743 31.46 12.27 36.59
C SER A 743 30.45 12.08 37.73
N GLU A 744 29.24 12.63 37.61
CA GLU A 744 28.19 12.58 38.66
C GLU A 744 27.90 11.13 39.10
N LEU A 745 27.80 10.22 38.14
CA LEU A 745 27.88 8.78 38.37
C LEU A 745 29.08 8.26 37.59
N SER A 746 30.07 7.67 38.27
CA SER A 746 31.24 7.14 37.59
C SER A 746 31.56 5.71 38.04
N ILE A 747 31.99 4.89 37.08
CA ILE A 747 32.46 3.54 37.33
C ILE A 747 33.73 3.27 36.53
N ARG A 748 34.73 2.68 37.19
CA ARG A 748 35.92 2.15 36.54
C ARG A 748 35.72 0.66 36.30
N LEU A 749 35.72 0.26 35.03
CA LEU A 749 35.67 -1.15 34.69
C LEU A 749 37.03 -1.81 34.92
N PRO A 750 37.07 -2.97 35.60
CA PRO A 750 38.29 -3.72 35.83
C PRO A 750 38.83 -4.28 34.50
N SER A 751 40.15 -4.23 34.33
CA SER A 751 40.84 -4.98 33.27
C SER A 751 40.69 -6.49 33.50
N LEU A 752 40.88 -7.32 32.46
CA LEU A 752 40.80 -8.78 32.62
C LEU A 752 41.80 -9.30 33.68
N ASN A 753 42.96 -8.64 33.82
CA ASN A 753 43.97 -9.00 34.83
C ASN A 753 43.55 -8.69 36.28
N GLU A 754 42.56 -7.81 36.47
CA GLU A 754 41.97 -7.47 37.77
C GLU A 754 40.80 -8.39 38.14
N ARG A 755 40.36 -9.26 37.21
CA ARG A 755 39.29 -10.26 37.38
C ARG A 755 39.69 -11.63 36.84
N ARG A 756 40.84 -12.13 37.28
CA ARG A 756 41.43 -13.39 36.76
C ARG A 756 40.55 -14.61 37.02
N GLU A 757 39.70 -14.55 38.05
CA GLU A 757 38.74 -15.59 38.41
C GLU A 757 37.66 -15.81 37.34
N ASP A 758 37.45 -14.83 36.44
CA ASP A 758 36.45 -14.91 35.37
C ASP A 758 37.00 -15.58 34.10
N ILE A 759 38.33 -15.67 33.97
CA ILE A 759 39.02 -16.19 32.78
C ILE A 759 38.58 -17.64 32.43
N PRO A 760 38.45 -18.58 33.39
CA PRO A 760 38.04 -19.95 33.06
C PRO A 760 36.66 -20.04 32.40
N ASP A 761 35.70 -19.26 32.88
CA ASP A 761 34.33 -19.26 32.37
C ASP A 761 34.24 -18.56 31.01
N LEU A 762 34.96 -17.44 30.84
CA LEU A 762 35.11 -16.76 29.56
C LEU A 762 35.73 -17.68 28.50
N ALA A 763 36.78 -18.43 28.87
CA ALA A 763 37.45 -19.36 27.96
C ALA A 763 36.53 -20.50 27.51
N VAL A 764 35.70 -21.03 28.40
CA VAL A 764 34.67 -22.03 28.05
C VAL A 764 33.64 -21.44 27.10
N HIS A 765 33.12 -20.25 27.40
CA HIS A 765 32.15 -19.57 26.54
C HIS A 765 32.68 -19.34 25.12
N PHE A 766 33.88 -18.75 24.99
CA PHE A 766 34.46 -18.47 23.67
C PHE A 766 34.82 -19.74 22.91
N LEU A 767 35.27 -20.80 23.59
CA LEU A 767 35.50 -22.09 22.94
C LEU A 767 34.19 -22.66 22.36
N GLY A 768 33.09 -22.58 23.12
CA GLY A 768 31.76 -22.98 22.65
C GLY A 768 31.23 -22.11 21.51
N LYS A 769 31.57 -20.81 21.48
CA LYS A 769 31.23 -19.91 20.38
C LYS A 769 32.02 -20.24 19.12
N LEU A 770 33.35 -20.34 19.23
CA LEU A 770 34.25 -20.66 18.12
C LEU A 770 33.93 -22.03 17.52
N TYR A 771 33.65 -23.03 18.36
CA TYR A 771 33.28 -24.36 17.89
C TYR A 771 32.03 -24.34 17.00
N ARG A 772 31.02 -23.52 17.32
CA ARG A 772 29.86 -23.33 16.45
C ARG A 772 30.19 -22.61 15.16
N THR A 773 30.93 -21.52 15.24
CA THR A 773 31.23 -20.68 14.08
C THR A 773 32.07 -21.40 13.03
N TYR A 774 32.98 -22.27 13.46
CA TYR A 774 33.89 -22.99 12.56
C TYR A 774 33.45 -24.43 12.23
N ARG A 775 32.31 -24.88 12.74
CA ARG A 775 31.74 -26.18 12.37
C ARG A 775 31.00 -26.05 11.04
N GLY A 776 31.21 -27.01 10.13
CA GLY A 776 30.46 -27.07 8.88
C GLY A 776 29.02 -27.53 9.12
N ASP A 777 28.05 -26.97 8.37
CA ASP A 777 26.62 -27.25 8.51
C ASP A 777 26.24 -28.75 8.38
N ASN A 778 27.12 -29.57 7.79
CA ASN A 778 26.91 -30.99 7.51
C ASN A 778 27.60 -31.95 8.49
N GLU A 779 28.30 -31.47 9.51
CA GLU A 779 28.96 -32.35 10.49
C GLU A 779 27.98 -32.85 11.56
N PRO A 780 28.14 -34.05 12.15
CA PRO A 780 27.30 -34.52 13.26
C PRO A 780 27.40 -33.59 14.49
N LEU A 781 26.38 -33.57 15.36
CA LEU A 781 26.41 -32.82 16.63
C LEU A 781 27.41 -33.48 17.60
N GLU A 782 28.69 -33.24 17.40
CA GLU A 782 29.73 -33.63 18.34
C GLU A 782 29.75 -32.70 19.56
N LYS A 783 30.13 -33.25 20.71
CA LYS A 783 30.27 -32.48 21.95
C LYS A 783 31.35 -31.41 21.78
N PRO A 784 31.12 -30.17 22.24
CA PRO A 784 32.13 -29.13 22.16
C PRO A 784 33.40 -29.55 22.91
N PRO A 785 34.58 -29.16 22.42
CA PRO A 785 35.85 -29.46 23.09
C PRO A 785 35.85 -28.87 24.51
N ILE A 786 36.45 -29.60 25.45
CA ILE A 786 36.51 -29.22 26.86
C ILE A 786 37.93 -28.77 27.20
N LEU A 787 38.08 -27.62 27.84
CA LEU A 787 39.36 -27.15 28.36
C LEU A 787 39.78 -27.97 29.58
N ALA A 788 40.94 -28.61 29.50
CA ALA A 788 41.60 -29.26 30.63
C ALA A 788 41.85 -28.26 31.77
N LYS A 789 41.92 -28.77 33.01
CA LYS A 789 42.09 -27.94 34.20
C LYS A 789 43.41 -27.15 34.16
N GLU A 790 44.48 -27.80 33.72
CA GLU A 790 45.82 -27.24 33.59
C GLU A 790 45.84 -26.10 32.56
N ALA A 791 45.08 -26.23 31.46
CA ALA A 791 44.93 -25.19 30.46
C ALA A 791 44.23 -23.94 31.04
N LYS A 792 43.16 -24.14 31.83
CA LYS A 792 42.48 -23.04 32.53
C LYS A 792 43.42 -22.32 33.51
N GLU A 793 44.23 -23.06 34.26
CA GLU A 793 45.21 -22.48 35.19
C GLU A 793 46.29 -21.66 34.49
N ILE A 794 46.78 -22.12 33.33
CA ILE A 794 47.73 -21.37 32.50
C ILE A 794 47.10 -20.07 31.98
N LEU A 795 45.86 -20.14 31.48
CA LEU A 795 45.11 -18.98 31.01
C LEU A 795 44.92 -17.96 32.14
N MET A 796 44.64 -18.39 33.37
CA MET A 796 44.51 -17.48 34.52
C MET A 796 45.82 -16.75 34.89
N ARG A 797 46.98 -17.37 34.64
CA ARG A 797 48.31 -16.78 34.94
C ARG A 797 48.84 -15.86 33.84
N HIS A 798 48.30 -15.97 32.63
CA HIS A 798 48.68 -15.13 31.50
C HIS A 798 48.36 -13.64 31.77
N ASN A 799 49.22 -12.71 31.34
CA ASN A 799 48.96 -11.28 31.46
C ASN A 799 48.37 -10.74 30.16
N TYR A 800 47.10 -10.39 30.18
CA TYR A 800 46.37 -9.97 28.99
C TYR A 800 46.55 -8.47 28.73
N LYS A 801 46.87 -8.09 27.50
CA LYS A 801 46.97 -6.70 27.06
C LYS A 801 45.87 -6.43 26.03
N GLY A 802 44.82 -5.70 26.43
CA GLY A 802 43.72 -5.31 25.54
C GLY A 802 42.84 -6.48 25.08
N ASN A 803 41.54 -6.17 24.97
CA ASN A 803 40.40 -6.96 24.46
C ASN A 803 40.16 -8.37 25.03
N ILE A 804 39.10 -8.49 25.84
CA ILE A 804 38.24 -9.68 25.95
C ILE A 804 37.39 -9.80 24.69
#